data_AF-A0A026WIH4-F1
#
_entry.id   AF-A0A026WIH4-F1
#
_cell.length_a   1.000
_cell.length_b   1.000
_cell.length_c   1.000
_cell.angle_alpha   90.00
_cell.angle_beta   90.00
_cell.angle_gamma   90.00
#
_symmetry.space_group_name_H-M   'P 1'
#
loop_
_entity.id
_entity.type
_entity.pdbx_description
1 polymer ?
#
loop_
_entity_poly.entity_id
_entity_poly.type
_entity_poly.pdbx_seq_one_letter_code
_entity_poly.pdbx_strand_id
1 'polypeptide(L)'
;MMMQSNTDSNADLTIIASNTVLATPSLNNLAWNRQQAVSVRHAFKTYGSNKNPNHVIQNLNMTVAKGSIYGLLGASGCGKTTLLSCIVGRRRLNAGEIWVLGGKPGTKGSGVPGKRVGYMPQEIALYGEFSIRETMMYFGWIFGMCTAEIVERLRFLLQFLDLPSQNRLVKNLSGGQQRRVSFAVALMHDPELLILDEPTVGVDPLLRQSIWNHLVQITKDGNKTVIITTHYIEEARQAHTIGLMRSGRLLAEEAPRTLLQMYNCISLEEVFLKLSRKQGQYTQSATELNISNNISLASLNWGKKDESIYVTEESGVVGLNFHQSKEVLIHDSTNGIANHYDINGKSLPGTKIGSILECDDCDFTNCYKITSWGKIKALLQKNFLRMWRNVGVMLFIFALPVMQVILFCLAIGRDPTGLKLAIVNNEMFYENMTCPISEDCTFTFLSCRYLKFLDNETMIKIYYPDPDSAMEAVRKGEAWGTLYFTENFTDALVARMALGRDSDDETLDQSEIRVWLDMSNQQIGLMLARNLQYSYRDFAKDLLSSCEQNTKLADVPIQFKDPIYGTNEPSFTDFVAPGVILTIVFFLAVALTSSALIIERMEGLLDRSWVAGVSPGEILFSHVITQFVVMCGQTALVLIFMILVFGVECKGEIGWVITLSILQGLCGMCFGFVISAICELERNAIQLALGSFYPTLLLSGVIWPVEGMPTFLRYISQGLPLTMATTALRSMLTRGWSITQPNVYNGYISTIIWIIVFLTISFLVLKFKRG
;
A
#
# COMPACT_ATOMS: atom_id res chain seq x y z
N MET A 1 -86.02 16.42 -4.12
CA MET A 1 -86.32 17.06 -2.81
C MET A 1 -85.57 18.37 -2.79
N MET A 2 -86.34 19.46 -2.79
CA MET A 2 -85.87 20.84 -2.91
C MET A 2 -84.97 21.23 -1.73
N MET A 3 -83.99 22.11 -1.97
CA MET A 3 -84.02 23.47 -1.37
C MET A 3 -82.95 24.36 -2.02
N GLN A 4 -83.45 25.41 -2.67
CA GLN A 4 -82.75 26.64 -3.05
C GLN A 4 -82.87 27.67 -1.92
N SER A 5 -81.85 28.53 -1.81
CA SER A 5 -81.93 29.95 -1.39
C SER A 5 -80.57 30.57 -1.78
N ASN A 6 -80.36 31.28 -2.89
CA ASN A 6 -81.01 32.42 -3.53
C ASN A 6 -80.97 33.73 -2.74
N THR A 7 -80.64 34.81 -3.47
CA THR A 7 -80.81 36.26 -3.23
C THR A 7 -79.77 36.93 -2.30
N ASP A 8 -79.08 38.03 -2.61
CA ASP A 8 -79.18 39.12 -3.61
C ASP A 8 -77.80 39.83 -3.71
N SER A 9 -77.23 40.35 -4.81
CA SER A 9 -77.65 41.19 -5.96
C SER A 9 -77.15 42.66 -5.84
N ASN A 10 -76.71 43.20 -7.00
CA ASN A 10 -76.37 44.60 -7.37
C ASN A 10 -74.90 45.04 -7.19
N ALA A 11 -74.22 45.65 -8.17
CA ALA A 11 -74.55 46.08 -9.54
C ALA A 11 -73.25 46.40 -10.33
N ASP A 12 -73.45 46.68 -11.62
CA ASP A 12 -72.56 46.55 -12.78
C ASP A 12 -71.44 47.59 -13.03
N LEU A 13 -70.70 47.30 -14.13
CA LEU A 13 -69.80 48.11 -14.99
C LEU A 13 -68.33 48.18 -14.50
N THR A 14 -67.28 47.82 -15.26
CA THR A 14 -67.05 48.00 -16.71
C THR A 14 -65.71 47.37 -17.14
N ILE A 15 -65.63 47.04 -18.44
CA ILE A 15 -64.44 47.03 -19.34
C ILE A 15 -63.50 45.81 -19.34
N ILE A 16 -63.49 45.17 -20.51
CA ILE A 16 -62.58 44.17 -21.02
C ILE A 16 -61.18 44.78 -21.19
N ALA A 17 -60.16 44.17 -20.59
CA ALA A 17 -58.77 44.32 -21.01
C ALA A 17 -58.04 42.97 -20.88
N SER A 18 -57.60 42.48 -22.03
CA SER A 18 -56.78 41.29 -22.24
C SER A 18 -55.46 41.35 -21.47
N ASN A 19 -55.16 40.31 -20.69
CA ASN A 19 -53.79 40.01 -20.24
C ASN A 19 -53.53 38.51 -20.34
N THR A 20 -52.86 38.13 -21.43
CA THR A 20 -52.14 36.86 -21.57
C THR A 20 -50.98 36.82 -20.59
N VAL A 21 -51.16 36.14 -19.47
CA VAL A 21 -50.07 35.82 -18.53
C VAL A 21 -49.37 34.56 -19.02
N LEU A 22 -48.12 34.71 -19.44
CA LEU A 22 -47.17 33.65 -19.73
C LEU A 22 -47.05 32.70 -18.53
N ALA A 23 -47.39 31.44 -18.75
CA ALA A 23 -47.30 30.38 -17.75
C ALA A 23 -45.84 30.13 -17.33
N THR A 24 -45.57 30.24 -16.02
CA THR A 24 -44.38 29.69 -15.37
C THR A 24 -44.45 28.16 -15.40
N PRO A 25 -43.47 27.43 -15.96
CA PRO A 25 -43.50 25.97 -15.93
C PRO A 25 -43.15 25.47 -14.52
N SER A 26 -44.08 24.70 -13.96
CA SER A 26 -44.04 24.08 -12.64
C SER A 26 -42.84 23.13 -12.43
N LEU A 27 -42.35 23.10 -11.19
CA LEU A 27 -41.34 22.19 -10.66
C LEU A 27 -41.70 20.70 -10.90
N ASN A 28 -40.68 19.88 -11.18
CA ASN A 28 -40.69 18.40 -11.20
C ASN A 28 -41.28 17.66 -12.42
N ASN A 29 -41.00 18.10 -13.64
CA ASN A 29 -41.21 17.23 -14.82
C ASN A 29 -40.03 16.27 -15.03
N LEU A 30 -40.21 14.99 -14.68
CA LEU A 30 -39.32 13.88 -15.06
C LEU A 30 -39.02 13.85 -16.58
N ALA A 31 -39.97 14.32 -17.40
CA ALA A 31 -39.79 14.47 -18.84
C ALA A 31 -38.72 15.51 -19.22
N TRP A 32 -38.65 16.64 -18.50
CA TRP A 32 -37.64 17.69 -18.72
C TRP A 32 -36.24 17.20 -18.36
N ASN A 33 -36.12 16.48 -17.24
CA ASN A 33 -34.82 15.90 -16.82
C ASN A 33 -34.33 14.77 -17.74
N ARG A 34 -35.20 14.14 -18.54
CA ARG A 34 -34.81 13.13 -19.55
C ARG A 34 -34.27 13.74 -20.85
N GLN A 35 -34.62 14.99 -21.15
CA GLN A 35 -34.15 15.71 -22.34
C GLN A 35 -32.74 16.30 -22.14
N GLN A 36 -32.36 16.59 -20.89
CA GLN A 36 -31.04 17.11 -20.54
C GLN A 36 -30.02 15.96 -20.38
N ALA A 37 -28.76 16.22 -20.70
CA ALA A 37 -27.65 15.29 -20.47
C ALA A 37 -27.22 15.33 -19.00
N VAL A 38 -27.14 16.51 -18.40
CA VAL A 38 -26.89 16.71 -16.97
C VAL A 38 -27.82 17.79 -16.43
N SER A 39 -28.44 17.54 -15.28
CA SER A 39 -29.19 18.55 -14.54
C SER A 39 -28.81 18.51 -13.06
N VAL A 40 -28.39 19.64 -12.53
CA VAL A 40 -28.05 19.86 -11.13
C VAL A 40 -29.06 20.85 -10.56
N ARG A 41 -29.69 20.50 -9.44
CA ARG A 41 -30.72 21.31 -8.78
C ARG A 41 -30.41 21.49 -7.31
N HIS A 42 -30.36 22.74 -6.86
CA HIS A 42 -30.16 23.14 -5.47
C HIS A 42 -28.97 22.43 -4.81
N ALA A 43 -27.85 22.29 -5.52
CA ALA A 43 -26.71 21.52 -5.04
C ALA A 43 -25.96 22.24 -3.93
N PHE A 44 -25.71 21.53 -2.83
CA PHE A 44 -24.85 21.95 -1.73
C PHE A 44 -23.77 20.92 -1.45
N LYS A 45 -22.54 21.40 -1.27
CA LYS A 45 -21.40 20.57 -0.86
C LYS A 45 -20.53 21.30 0.15
N THR A 46 -20.29 20.64 1.28
CA THR A 46 -19.40 21.10 2.35
C THR A 46 -18.28 20.11 2.59
N TYR A 47 -17.12 20.61 3.01
CA TYR A 47 -15.99 19.82 3.53
C TYR A 47 -15.57 20.36 4.89
N GLY A 48 -14.85 19.55 5.66
CA GLY A 48 -14.38 19.90 7.00
C GLY A 48 -15.28 19.37 8.10
N SER A 49 -14.88 19.64 9.35
CA SER A 49 -15.64 19.25 10.53
C SER A 49 -16.94 20.05 10.63
N ASN A 50 -17.97 19.48 11.28
CA ASN A 50 -19.22 20.18 11.58
C ASN A 50 -19.01 21.52 12.30
N LYS A 51 -17.90 21.67 13.04
CA LYS A 51 -17.55 22.91 13.76
C LYS A 51 -17.10 24.04 12.82
N ASN A 52 -16.41 23.72 11.71
CA ASN A 52 -15.89 24.69 10.73
C ASN A 52 -16.15 24.18 9.30
N PRO A 53 -17.40 24.27 8.79
CA PRO A 53 -17.73 23.80 7.46
C PRO A 53 -17.19 24.75 6.38
N ASN A 54 -16.37 24.23 5.47
CA ASN A 54 -15.98 24.92 4.26
C ASN A 54 -17.00 24.64 3.14
N HIS A 55 -17.78 25.64 2.78
CA HIS A 55 -18.84 25.54 1.77
C HIS A 55 -18.27 25.70 0.35
N VAL A 56 -18.10 24.57 -0.35
CA VAL A 56 -17.51 24.53 -1.70
C VAL A 56 -18.56 24.73 -2.80
N ILE A 57 -19.79 24.25 -2.61
CA ILE A 57 -20.91 24.47 -3.55
C ILE A 57 -22.11 24.97 -2.75
N GLN A 58 -22.74 26.04 -3.23
CA GLN A 58 -23.84 26.73 -2.54
C GLN A 58 -25.01 26.97 -3.51
N ASN A 59 -26.14 26.28 -3.29
CA ASN A 59 -27.37 26.40 -4.06
C ASN A 59 -27.16 26.45 -5.58
N LEU A 60 -26.33 25.56 -6.12
CA LEU A 60 -25.97 25.59 -7.54
C LEU A 60 -27.04 24.89 -8.38
N ASN A 61 -27.52 25.59 -9.40
CA ASN A 61 -28.35 25.05 -10.48
C ASN A 61 -27.51 25.07 -11.76
N MET A 62 -27.53 23.97 -12.52
CA MET A 62 -26.83 23.84 -13.79
C MET A 62 -27.62 22.90 -14.70
N THR A 63 -27.73 23.24 -15.98
CA THR A 63 -28.42 22.40 -16.98
C THR A 63 -27.61 22.30 -18.26
N VAL A 64 -27.33 21.06 -18.68
CA VAL A 64 -26.57 20.75 -19.89
C VAL A 64 -27.47 20.00 -20.86
N ALA A 65 -27.72 20.62 -22.02
CA ALA A 65 -28.52 20.03 -23.08
C ALA A 65 -27.80 18.85 -23.75
N LYS A 66 -28.57 17.85 -24.20
CA LYS A 66 -28.04 16.78 -25.05
C LYS A 66 -27.53 17.35 -26.38
N GLY A 67 -26.44 16.80 -26.91
CA GLY A 67 -25.89 17.27 -28.19
C GLY A 67 -25.16 18.61 -28.13
N SER A 68 -24.80 19.09 -26.93
CA SER A 68 -24.19 20.42 -26.74
C SER A 68 -22.82 20.36 -26.08
N ILE A 69 -22.04 21.42 -26.27
CA ILE A 69 -20.78 21.64 -25.54
C ILE A 69 -21.05 22.68 -24.45
N TYR A 70 -20.80 22.30 -23.21
CA TYR A 70 -20.91 23.16 -22.03
C TYR A 70 -19.53 23.52 -21.49
N GLY A 71 -19.19 24.81 -21.52
CA GLY A 71 -17.95 25.34 -20.94
C GLY A 71 -18.14 25.77 -19.50
N LEU A 72 -17.58 25.04 -18.53
CA LEU A 72 -17.60 25.43 -17.12
C LEU A 72 -16.32 26.20 -16.77
N LEU A 73 -16.46 27.51 -16.61
CA LEU A 73 -15.38 28.45 -16.35
C LEU A 73 -15.40 28.93 -14.90
N GLY A 74 -14.23 29.30 -14.37
CA GLY A 74 -14.16 29.91 -13.04
C GLY A 74 -12.75 29.88 -12.45
N ALA A 75 -12.53 30.69 -11.41
CA ALA A 75 -11.24 30.76 -10.72
C ALA A 75 -10.81 29.41 -10.12
N SER A 76 -9.53 29.25 -9.84
CA SER A 76 -9.02 28.11 -9.07
C SER A 76 -9.70 28.06 -7.69
N GLY A 77 -10.06 26.86 -7.24
CA GLY A 77 -10.73 26.67 -5.94
C GLY A 77 -12.22 27.04 -5.88
N CYS A 78 -12.86 27.47 -6.99
CA CYS A 78 -14.29 27.84 -6.95
C CYS A 78 -15.28 26.66 -6.87
N GLY A 79 -14.81 25.42 -7.02
CA GLY A 79 -15.64 24.20 -6.89
C GLY A 79 -15.85 23.37 -8.17
N LYS A 80 -15.26 23.75 -9.32
CA LYS A 80 -15.44 23.06 -10.62
C LYS A 80 -15.18 21.55 -10.56
N THR A 81 -13.96 21.16 -10.16
CA THR A 81 -13.56 19.75 -10.05
C THR A 81 -14.42 18.99 -9.03
N THR A 82 -14.88 19.67 -7.97
CA THR A 82 -15.82 19.08 -6.99
C THR A 82 -17.18 18.81 -7.62
N LEU A 83 -17.70 19.75 -8.43
CA LEU A 83 -18.96 19.58 -9.15
C LEU A 83 -18.87 18.44 -10.16
N LEU A 84 -17.80 18.41 -10.97
CA LEU A 84 -17.54 17.31 -11.92
C LEU A 84 -17.47 15.96 -11.19
N SER A 85 -16.77 15.89 -10.05
CA SER A 85 -16.67 14.69 -9.22
C SER A 85 -18.04 14.21 -8.71
N CYS A 86 -18.98 15.12 -8.45
CA CYS A 86 -20.35 14.77 -8.06
C CYS A 86 -21.16 14.26 -9.27
N ILE A 87 -20.97 14.84 -10.45
CA ILE A 87 -21.62 14.41 -11.71
C ILE A 87 -21.20 12.99 -12.08
N VAL A 88 -19.89 12.67 -12.02
CA VAL A 88 -19.40 11.32 -12.30
C VAL A 88 -19.65 10.32 -11.16
N GLY A 89 -20.36 10.72 -10.10
CA GLY A 89 -20.73 9.84 -8.99
C GLY A 89 -19.58 9.44 -8.07
N ARG A 90 -18.43 10.13 -8.12
CA ARG A 90 -17.31 9.92 -7.17
C ARG A 90 -17.61 10.49 -5.78
N ARG A 91 -18.34 11.61 -5.73
CA ARG A 91 -18.73 12.27 -4.47
C ARG A 91 -20.24 12.45 -4.43
N ARG A 92 -20.83 12.36 -3.23
CA ARG A 92 -22.24 12.69 -2.99
C ARG A 92 -22.37 14.14 -2.56
N LEU A 93 -23.45 14.79 -2.99
CA LEU A 93 -23.85 16.09 -2.46
C LEU A 93 -24.34 15.95 -1.01
N ASN A 94 -24.23 17.03 -0.24
CA ASN A 94 -24.82 17.11 1.09
C ASN A 94 -26.32 17.43 1.02
N ALA A 95 -26.73 18.25 0.05
CA ALA A 95 -28.14 18.51 -0.28
C ALA A 95 -28.30 18.82 -1.78
N GLY A 96 -29.53 18.70 -2.29
CA GLY A 96 -29.87 18.87 -3.71
C GLY A 96 -29.87 17.57 -4.52
N GLU A 97 -30.08 17.70 -5.83
CA GLU A 97 -30.17 16.56 -6.74
C GLU A 97 -29.28 16.73 -7.98
N ILE A 98 -28.72 15.60 -8.44
CA ILE A 98 -28.00 15.50 -9.71
C ILE A 98 -28.64 14.39 -10.54
N TRP A 99 -28.94 14.71 -11.79
CA TRP A 99 -29.40 13.79 -12.82
C TRP A 99 -28.40 13.79 -13.97
N VAL A 100 -27.96 12.60 -14.38
CA VAL A 100 -27.02 12.37 -15.48
C VAL A 100 -27.63 11.33 -16.41
N LEU A 101 -27.73 11.67 -17.69
CA LEU A 101 -28.27 10.82 -18.76
C LEU A 101 -29.61 10.15 -18.40
N GLY A 102 -30.48 10.88 -17.67
CA GLY A 102 -31.82 10.44 -17.28
C GLY A 102 -31.94 9.70 -15.94
N GLY A 103 -30.86 9.53 -15.17
CA GLY A 103 -30.89 8.91 -13.84
C GLY A 103 -29.96 9.57 -12.82
N LYS A 104 -30.05 9.22 -11.53
CA LYS A 104 -29.10 9.74 -10.52
C LYS A 104 -27.74 9.01 -10.64
N PRO A 105 -26.59 9.69 -10.45
CA PRO A 105 -25.29 9.02 -10.37
C PRO A 105 -25.30 7.87 -9.35
N GLY A 106 -24.75 6.72 -9.72
CA GLY A 106 -24.77 5.48 -8.93
C GLY A 106 -25.97 4.57 -9.17
N THR A 107 -26.98 5.01 -9.93
CA THR A 107 -28.12 4.16 -10.34
C THR A 107 -27.88 3.53 -11.71
N LYS A 108 -28.45 2.34 -11.96
CA LYS A 108 -28.36 1.68 -13.28
C LYS A 108 -28.87 2.57 -14.43
N GLY A 109 -29.84 3.44 -14.16
CA GLY A 109 -30.45 4.32 -15.15
C GLY A 109 -29.56 5.47 -15.64
N SER A 110 -28.57 5.92 -14.86
CA SER A 110 -27.62 6.95 -15.34
C SER A 110 -26.49 6.33 -16.17
N GLY A 111 -26.15 5.06 -15.91
CA GLY A 111 -24.95 4.42 -16.46
C GLY A 111 -23.64 5.05 -15.99
N VAL A 112 -23.70 5.77 -14.85
CA VAL A 112 -22.57 6.39 -14.17
C VAL A 112 -22.47 5.80 -12.76
N PRO A 113 -21.34 5.21 -12.37
CA PRO A 113 -20.15 4.96 -13.20
C PRO A 113 -20.40 3.92 -14.31
N GLY A 114 -19.64 3.99 -15.40
CA GLY A 114 -19.75 3.06 -16.53
C GLY A 114 -19.36 3.64 -17.89
N LYS A 115 -19.52 2.82 -18.93
CA LYS A 115 -19.10 3.13 -20.32
C LYS A 115 -19.83 4.29 -21.00
N ARG A 116 -20.97 4.76 -20.45
CA ARG A 116 -21.72 5.88 -21.08
C ARG A 116 -21.02 7.23 -20.90
N VAL A 117 -20.06 7.32 -19.97
CA VAL A 117 -19.31 8.52 -19.68
C VAL A 117 -17.82 8.34 -19.96
N GLY A 118 -17.22 9.30 -20.65
CA GLY A 118 -15.77 9.47 -20.71
C GLY A 118 -15.36 10.57 -19.75
N TYR A 119 -14.40 10.28 -18.88
CA TYR A 119 -13.93 11.23 -17.88
C TYR A 119 -12.41 11.38 -17.97
N MET A 120 -11.98 12.63 -18.13
CA MET A 120 -10.59 13.04 -18.01
C MET A 120 -10.44 13.88 -16.73
N PRO A 121 -9.77 13.34 -15.69
CA PRO A 121 -9.46 14.10 -14.48
C PRO A 121 -8.38 15.17 -14.73
N GLN A 122 -8.29 16.12 -13.80
CA GLN A 122 -7.24 17.18 -13.82
C GLN A 122 -5.84 16.58 -13.62
N GLU A 123 -5.73 15.60 -12.72
CA GLU A 123 -4.55 14.76 -12.57
C GLU A 123 -4.42 13.81 -13.77
N ILE A 124 -3.19 13.44 -14.12
CA ILE A 124 -2.93 12.65 -15.32
C ILE A 124 -3.58 11.25 -15.20
N ALA A 125 -3.53 10.64 -14.01
CA ALA A 125 -4.13 9.34 -13.69
C ALA A 125 -3.83 8.27 -14.76
N LEU A 126 -2.54 8.06 -15.05
CA LEU A 126 -2.01 7.03 -15.96
C LEU A 126 -0.90 6.22 -15.27
N TYR A 127 -0.76 4.95 -15.64
CA TYR A 127 0.32 4.08 -15.15
C TYR A 127 1.63 4.39 -15.87
N GLY A 128 2.65 4.86 -15.14
CA GLY A 128 3.93 5.30 -15.72
C GLY A 128 4.72 4.16 -16.39
N GLU A 129 4.60 2.94 -15.87
CA GLU A 129 5.29 1.75 -16.37
C GLU A 129 4.67 1.18 -17.65
N PHE A 130 3.52 1.69 -18.09
CA PHE A 130 2.83 1.19 -19.28
C PHE A 130 3.26 1.97 -20.52
N SER A 131 3.19 1.33 -21.68
CA SER A 131 3.24 2.01 -22.97
C SER A 131 1.89 2.66 -23.28
N ILE A 132 1.87 3.57 -24.27
CA ILE A 132 0.61 4.15 -24.78
C ILE A 132 -0.34 3.02 -25.23
N ARG A 133 0.17 2.03 -25.97
CA ARG A 133 -0.61 0.88 -26.43
C ARG A 133 -1.22 0.10 -25.27
N GLU A 134 -0.44 -0.22 -24.24
CA GLU A 134 -0.93 -1.00 -23.09
C GLU A 134 -1.93 -0.22 -22.25
N THR A 135 -1.72 1.09 -22.12
CA THR A 135 -2.67 1.99 -21.46
C THR A 135 -4.03 1.95 -22.17
N MET A 136 -4.02 2.05 -23.51
CA MET A 136 -5.23 1.95 -24.32
C MET A 136 -5.89 0.58 -24.22
N MET A 137 -5.11 -0.51 -24.28
CA MET A 137 -5.63 -1.87 -24.10
C MET A 137 -6.30 -2.06 -22.74
N TYR A 138 -5.64 -1.60 -21.66
CA TYR A 138 -6.16 -1.72 -20.30
C TYR A 138 -7.50 -0.99 -20.14
N PHE A 139 -7.58 0.29 -20.51
CA PHE A 139 -8.82 1.06 -20.37
C PHE A 139 -9.89 0.57 -21.36
N GLY A 140 -9.52 0.22 -22.59
CA GLY A 140 -10.44 -0.35 -23.57
C GLY A 140 -11.11 -1.64 -23.06
N TRP A 141 -10.36 -2.56 -22.45
CA TRP A 141 -10.93 -3.77 -21.83
C TRP A 141 -11.81 -3.46 -20.62
N ILE A 142 -11.49 -2.43 -19.82
CA ILE A 142 -12.35 -1.99 -18.72
C ILE A 142 -13.70 -1.48 -19.25
N PHE A 143 -13.69 -0.76 -20.36
CA PHE A 143 -14.91 -0.28 -21.04
C PHE A 143 -15.65 -1.39 -21.81
N GLY A 144 -15.05 -2.57 -21.92
CA GLY A 144 -15.63 -3.74 -22.60
C GLY A 144 -15.46 -3.73 -24.12
N MET A 145 -14.45 -3.04 -24.64
CA MET A 145 -14.14 -3.02 -26.06
C MET A 145 -13.39 -4.28 -26.49
N CYS A 146 -13.64 -4.73 -27.71
CA CYS A 146 -12.92 -5.84 -28.33
C CYS A 146 -11.51 -5.36 -28.77
N THR A 147 -10.47 -6.22 -28.69
CA THR A 147 -9.07 -5.84 -28.94
C THR A 147 -8.84 -5.22 -30.33
N ALA A 148 -9.55 -5.68 -31.36
CA ALA A 148 -9.47 -5.13 -32.72
C ALA A 148 -9.95 -3.67 -32.76
N GLU A 149 -11.07 -3.37 -32.11
CA GLU A 149 -11.64 -2.02 -32.00
C GLU A 149 -10.69 -1.08 -31.27
N ILE A 150 -10.04 -1.56 -30.19
CA ILE A 150 -9.05 -0.76 -29.45
C ILE A 150 -7.87 -0.38 -30.35
N VAL A 151 -7.37 -1.32 -31.17
CA VAL A 151 -6.24 -1.05 -32.07
C VAL A 151 -6.61 -0.03 -33.15
N GLU A 152 -7.81 -0.14 -33.71
CA GLU A 152 -8.31 0.82 -34.69
C GLU A 152 -8.46 2.23 -34.09
N ARG A 153 -9.14 2.33 -32.95
CA ARG A 153 -9.29 3.59 -32.20
C ARG A 153 -7.96 4.18 -31.78
N LEU A 154 -7.00 3.34 -31.36
CA LEU A 154 -5.63 3.78 -31.05
C LEU A 154 -4.96 4.43 -32.26
N ARG A 155 -5.03 3.85 -33.45
CA ARG A 155 -4.42 4.44 -34.66
C ARG A 155 -4.98 5.83 -34.96
N PHE A 156 -6.30 5.96 -34.90
CA PHE A 156 -6.97 7.26 -35.08
C PHE A 156 -6.51 8.28 -34.03
N LEU A 157 -6.52 7.91 -32.75
CA LEU A 157 -6.16 8.82 -31.64
C LEU A 157 -4.68 9.21 -31.66
N LEU A 158 -3.78 8.32 -32.10
CA LEU A 158 -2.36 8.65 -32.26
C LEU A 158 -2.15 9.76 -33.29
N GLN A 159 -2.83 9.67 -34.43
CA GLN A 159 -2.74 10.68 -35.50
C GLN A 159 -3.45 11.98 -35.10
N PHE A 160 -4.63 11.88 -34.51
CA PHE A 160 -5.45 13.04 -34.15
C PHE A 160 -4.80 13.90 -33.05
N LEU A 161 -4.22 13.28 -32.01
CA LEU A 161 -3.63 13.99 -30.88
C LEU A 161 -2.11 14.17 -30.98
N ASP A 162 -1.51 13.89 -32.15
CA ASP A 162 -0.07 13.95 -32.38
C ASP A 162 0.72 13.27 -31.24
N LEU A 163 0.38 11.99 -31.00
CA LEU A 163 1.01 11.20 -29.95
C LEU A 163 2.27 10.53 -30.49
N PRO A 164 3.32 10.36 -29.66
CA PRO A 164 4.51 9.62 -30.07
C PRO A 164 4.19 8.13 -30.29
N SER A 165 5.19 7.38 -30.75
CA SER A 165 5.08 5.93 -30.98
C SER A 165 4.32 5.20 -29.87
N GLN A 166 3.38 4.34 -30.27
CA GLN A 166 2.52 3.55 -29.39
C GLN A 166 3.27 2.69 -28.35
N ASN A 167 4.54 2.36 -28.60
CA ASN A 167 5.38 1.54 -27.72
C ASN A 167 6.13 2.36 -26.66
N ARG A 168 6.07 3.69 -26.72
CA ARG A 168 6.75 4.56 -25.76
C ARG A 168 6.07 4.49 -24.39
N LEU A 169 6.87 4.41 -23.33
CA LEU A 169 6.39 4.37 -21.94
C LEU A 169 5.84 5.72 -21.49
N VAL A 170 4.75 5.70 -20.71
CA VAL A 170 4.08 6.90 -20.19
C VAL A 170 5.01 7.74 -19.32
N LYS A 171 5.85 7.12 -18.49
CA LYS A 171 6.84 7.84 -17.66
C LYS A 171 7.89 8.63 -18.47
N ASN A 172 8.11 8.28 -19.74
CA ASN A 172 9.07 8.93 -20.64
C ASN A 172 8.43 10.00 -21.55
N LEU A 173 7.15 10.33 -21.32
CA LEU A 173 6.41 11.35 -22.04
C LEU A 173 6.51 12.71 -21.33
N SER A 174 6.46 13.81 -22.08
CA SER A 174 6.30 15.14 -21.48
C SER A 174 4.92 15.27 -20.81
N GLY A 175 4.77 16.18 -19.84
CA GLY A 175 3.48 16.40 -19.17
C GLY A 175 2.33 16.71 -20.15
N GLY A 176 2.62 17.47 -21.22
CA GLY A 176 1.66 17.72 -22.31
C GLY A 176 1.28 16.44 -23.06
N GLN A 177 2.26 15.60 -23.42
CA GLN A 177 1.99 14.30 -24.07
C GLN A 177 1.19 13.36 -23.16
N GLN A 178 1.50 13.29 -21.87
CA GLN A 178 0.75 12.50 -20.89
C GLN A 178 -0.70 12.98 -20.79
N ARG A 179 -0.92 14.30 -20.79
CA ARG A 179 -2.27 14.89 -20.82
C ARG A 179 -3.03 14.51 -22.08
N ARG A 180 -2.39 14.52 -23.25
CA ARG A 180 -2.98 14.05 -24.52
C ARG A 180 -3.32 12.56 -24.49
N VAL A 181 -2.47 11.71 -23.90
CA VAL A 181 -2.79 10.28 -23.70
C VAL A 181 -4.00 10.12 -22.77
N SER A 182 -4.05 10.87 -21.68
CA SER A 182 -5.20 10.87 -20.77
C SER A 182 -6.50 11.29 -21.47
N PHE A 183 -6.42 12.27 -22.38
CA PHE A 183 -7.54 12.69 -23.21
C PHE A 183 -7.97 11.61 -24.21
N ALA A 184 -7.02 10.96 -24.89
CA ALA A 184 -7.31 9.85 -25.79
C ALA A 184 -8.04 8.69 -25.09
N VAL A 185 -7.65 8.36 -23.85
CA VAL A 185 -8.35 7.33 -23.06
C VAL A 185 -9.81 7.71 -22.81
N ALA A 186 -10.13 8.99 -22.59
CA ALA A 186 -11.51 9.43 -22.37
C ALA A 186 -12.37 9.40 -23.65
N LEU A 187 -11.74 9.49 -24.83
CA LEU A 187 -12.39 9.42 -26.14
C LEU A 187 -12.51 7.99 -26.71
N MET A 188 -11.75 7.04 -26.15
CA MET A 188 -11.53 5.71 -26.72
C MET A 188 -12.82 4.93 -27.02
N HIS A 189 -13.73 4.88 -26.04
CA HIS A 189 -14.94 4.05 -26.06
C HIS A 189 -16.19 4.79 -26.55
N ASP A 190 -15.99 5.96 -27.16
CA ASP A 190 -17.03 6.78 -27.79
C ASP A 190 -18.28 7.08 -26.92
N PRO A 191 -18.10 7.74 -25.76
CA PRO A 191 -19.17 7.94 -24.77
C PRO A 191 -20.27 8.91 -25.24
N GLU A 192 -21.48 8.72 -24.69
CA GLU A 192 -22.60 9.67 -24.84
C GLU A 192 -22.34 11.00 -24.15
N LEU A 193 -21.63 10.97 -23.00
CA LEU A 193 -21.27 12.16 -22.23
C LEU A 193 -19.76 12.17 -21.97
N LEU A 194 -19.09 13.21 -22.45
CA LEU A 194 -17.66 13.43 -22.25
C LEU A 194 -17.46 14.56 -21.25
N ILE A 195 -16.70 14.30 -20.18
CA ILE A 195 -16.38 15.27 -19.13
C ILE A 195 -14.86 15.44 -19.10
N LEU A 196 -14.40 16.64 -19.44
CA LEU A 196 -12.99 16.97 -19.59
C LEU A 196 -12.59 18.04 -18.60
N ASP A 197 -11.72 17.70 -17.64
CA ASP A 197 -11.16 18.67 -16.71
C ASP A 197 -9.84 19.22 -17.27
N GLU A 198 -9.87 20.45 -17.79
CA GLU A 198 -8.70 21.17 -18.33
C GLU A 198 -7.89 20.41 -19.41
N PRO A 199 -8.52 19.92 -20.50
CA PRO A 199 -7.85 19.06 -21.48
C PRO A 199 -6.78 19.77 -22.32
N THR A 200 -6.85 21.10 -22.46
CA THR A 200 -6.01 21.91 -23.38
C THR A 200 -4.79 22.56 -22.72
N VAL A 201 -4.60 22.39 -21.41
CA VAL A 201 -3.47 22.97 -20.68
C VAL A 201 -2.15 22.38 -21.16
N GLY A 202 -1.21 23.23 -21.55
CA GLY A 202 0.10 22.81 -22.07
C GLY A 202 0.05 22.19 -23.47
N VAL A 203 -1.05 22.35 -24.20
CA VAL A 203 -1.19 21.97 -25.62
C VAL A 203 -0.93 23.20 -26.50
N ASP A 204 -0.27 23.01 -27.64
CA ASP A 204 -0.02 24.07 -28.61
C ASP A 204 -1.33 24.63 -29.21
N PRO A 205 -1.35 25.89 -29.69
CA PRO A 205 -2.57 26.53 -30.20
C PRO A 205 -3.22 25.81 -31.39
N LEU A 206 -2.42 25.21 -32.29
CA LEU A 206 -2.94 24.56 -33.49
C LEU A 206 -3.66 23.26 -33.14
N LEU A 207 -3.03 22.42 -32.32
CA LEU A 207 -3.63 21.18 -31.85
C LEU A 207 -4.84 21.45 -30.96
N ARG A 208 -4.79 22.50 -30.13
CA ARG A 208 -5.95 22.96 -29.36
C ARG A 208 -7.13 23.30 -30.27
N GLN A 209 -6.92 24.03 -31.36
CA GLN A 209 -7.98 24.33 -32.31
C GLN A 209 -8.51 23.07 -33.00
N SER A 210 -7.62 22.12 -33.35
CA SER A 210 -8.01 20.81 -33.88
C SER A 210 -8.88 20.02 -32.90
N ILE A 211 -8.52 20.01 -31.62
CA ILE A 211 -9.28 19.37 -30.54
C ILE A 211 -10.68 19.97 -30.45
N TRP A 212 -10.79 21.30 -30.40
CA TRP A 212 -12.09 21.97 -30.32
C TRP A 212 -12.94 21.73 -31.57
N ASN A 213 -12.36 21.79 -32.77
CA ASN A 213 -13.05 21.48 -34.02
C ASN A 213 -13.64 20.05 -33.99
N HIS A 214 -12.87 19.08 -33.49
CA HIS A 214 -13.34 17.71 -33.33
C HIS A 214 -14.46 17.62 -32.29
N LEU A 215 -14.37 18.28 -31.13
CA LEU A 215 -15.43 18.32 -30.13
C LEU A 215 -16.73 18.92 -30.68
N VAL A 216 -16.63 19.97 -31.49
CA VAL A 216 -17.77 20.57 -32.21
C VAL A 216 -18.32 19.57 -33.23
N GLN A 217 -17.47 18.87 -33.98
CA GLN A 217 -17.91 17.89 -34.97
C GLN A 217 -18.67 16.72 -34.34
N ILE A 218 -18.16 16.13 -33.26
CA ILE A 218 -18.81 14.97 -32.62
C ILE A 218 -20.13 15.32 -31.91
N THR A 219 -20.38 16.60 -31.60
CA THR A 219 -21.62 17.06 -30.97
C THR A 219 -22.70 17.43 -31.98
N LYS A 220 -22.35 17.68 -33.25
CA LYS A 220 -23.31 18.07 -34.32
C LYS A 220 -24.43 17.05 -34.54
N ASP A 221 -24.13 15.76 -34.42
CA ASP A 221 -25.11 14.69 -34.63
C ASP A 221 -26.13 14.57 -33.47
N GLY A 222 -25.98 15.38 -32.41
CA GLY A 222 -26.88 15.39 -31.25
C GLY A 222 -26.70 14.23 -30.27
N ASN A 223 -25.93 13.21 -30.66
CA ASN A 223 -25.76 11.97 -29.89
C ASN A 223 -24.75 12.08 -28.73
N LYS A 224 -23.88 13.10 -28.76
CA LYS A 224 -22.80 13.28 -27.78
C LYS A 224 -22.90 14.64 -27.10
N THR A 225 -22.65 14.67 -25.80
CA THR A 225 -22.57 15.90 -25.00
C THR A 225 -21.18 16.03 -24.43
N VAL A 226 -20.64 17.25 -24.41
CA VAL A 226 -19.32 17.54 -23.85
C VAL A 226 -19.45 18.56 -22.74
N ILE A 227 -18.88 18.27 -21.57
CA ILE A 227 -18.63 19.24 -20.50
C ILE A 227 -17.13 19.45 -20.43
N ILE A 228 -16.68 20.69 -20.59
CA ILE A 228 -15.26 21.05 -20.57
C ILE A 228 -15.03 22.14 -19.54
N THR A 229 -14.03 21.96 -18.67
CA THR A 229 -13.48 23.07 -17.88
C THR A 229 -12.21 23.57 -18.57
N THR A 230 -12.01 24.88 -18.55
CA THR A 230 -10.79 25.49 -19.06
C THR A 230 -10.45 26.72 -18.23
N HIS A 231 -9.15 26.96 -18.08
CA HIS A 231 -8.61 28.20 -17.53
C HIS A 231 -8.46 29.30 -18.58
N TYR A 232 -8.47 28.93 -19.86
CA TYR A 232 -8.43 29.87 -20.97
C TYR A 232 -9.87 30.26 -21.33
N ILE A 233 -10.38 31.31 -20.70
CA ILE A 233 -11.78 31.76 -20.79
C ILE A 233 -12.23 31.93 -22.25
N GLU A 234 -11.37 32.45 -23.11
CA GLU A 234 -11.67 32.69 -24.52
C GLU A 234 -11.87 31.40 -25.35
N GLU A 235 -11.32 30.25 -24.94
CA GLU A 235 -11.56 28.97 -25.61
C GLU A 235 -13.05 28.58 -25.56
N ALA A 236 -13.72 28.92 -24.47
CA ALA A 236 -15.13 28.61 -24.28
C ALA A 236 -16.07 29.44 -25.18
N ARG A 237 -15.55 30.38 -25.99
CA ARG A 237 -16.35 31.06 -27.02
C ARG A 237 -16.91 30.07 -28.06
N GLN A 238 -16.26 28.93 -28.25
CA GLN A 238 -16.71 27.87 -29.16
C GLN A 238 -17.76 26.93 -28.53
N ALA A 239 -18.03 27.07 -27.22
CA ALA A 239 -19.06 26.29 -26.56
C ALA A 239 -20.47 26.81 -26.89
N HIS A 240 -21.46 25.91 -26.80
CA HIS A 240 -22.86 26.27 -27.03
C HIS A 240 -23.43 27.06 -25.84
N THR A 241 -23.04 26.65 -24.63
CA THR A 241 -23.43 27.28 -23.36
C THR A 241 -22.21 27.37 -22.46
N ILE A 242 -22.08 28.47 -21.72
CA ILE A 242 -21.02 28.63 -20.72
C ILE A 242 -21.61 28.90 -19.34
N GLY A 243 -21.06 28.23 -18.34
CA GLY A 243 -21.35 28.45 -16.93
C GLY A 243 -20.17 29.16 -16.28
N LEU A 244 -20.39 30.37 -15.74
CA LEU A 244 -19.37 31.15 -15.05
C LEU A 244 -19.48 30.92 -13.53
N MET A 245 -18.52 30.23 -12.92
CA MET A 245 -18.56 29.85 -11.50
C MET A 245 -17.59 30.66 -10.65
N ARG A 246 -18.06 31.12 -9.47
CA ARG A 246 -17.22 31.77 -8.45
C ARG A 246 -17.76 31.52 -7.05
N SER A 247 -16.87 31.22 -6.11
CA SER A 247 -17.19 30.98 -4.69
C SER A 247 -18.34 29.98 -4.48
N GLY A 248 -18.33 28.87 -5.23
CA GLY A 248 -19.35 27.83 -5.11
C GLY A 248 -20.71 28.13 -5.75
N ARG A 249 -20.86 29.25 -6.46
CA ARG A 249 -22.11 29.68 -7.12
C ARG A 249 -21.90 29.91 -8.62
N LEU A 250 -22.96 29.75 -9.39
CA LEU A 250 -23.00 30.10 -10.81
C LEU A 250 -23.43 31.56 -10.95
N LEU A 251 -22.61 32.38 -11.61
CA LEU A 251 -22.84 33.81 -11.84
C LEU A 251 -23.74 34.05 -13.05
N ALA A 252 -23.54 33.23 -14.09
CA ALA A 252 -24.31 33.26 -15.32
C ALA A 252 -24.22 31.88 -16.00
N GLU A 253 -25.27 31.52 -16.73
CA GLU A 253 -25.38 30.30 -17.51
C GLU A 253 -26.11 30.61 -18.80
N GLU A 254 -25.37 30.91 -19.87
CA GLU A 254 -25.97 31.33 -21.14
C GLU A 254 -25.02 31.06 -22.32
N ALA A 255 -25.51 31.23 -23.55
CA ALA A 255 -24.66 31.17 -24.73
C ALA A 255 -23.61 32.31 -24.74
N PRO A 256 -22.36 32.07 -25.17
CA PRO A 256 -21.30 33.09 -25.20
C PRO A 256 -21.69 34.38 -25.92
N ARG A 257 -22.37 34.26 -27.07
CA ARG A 257 -22.82 35.41 -27.88
C ARG A 257 -23.83 36.29 -27.12
N THR A 258 -24.79 35.65 -26.44
CA THR A 258 -25.80 36.32 -25.63
C THR A 258 -25.15 37.06 -24.46
N LEU A 259 -24.17 36.45 -23.79
CA LEU A 259 -23.44 37.08 -22.69
C LEU A 259 -22.64 38.32 -23.14
N LEU A 260 -21.95 38.23 -24.27
CA LEU A 260 -21.22 39.38 -24.84
C LEU A 260 -22.17 40.54 -25.19
N GLN A 261 -23.34 40.23 -25.76
CA GLN A 261 -24.37 41.23 -26.08
C GLN A 261 -25.00 41.84 -24.82
N MET A 262 -25.41 41.02 -23.85
CA MET A 262 -26.06 41.48 -22.60
C MET A 262 -25.18 42.43 -21.78
N TYR A 263 -23.86 42.19 -21.76
CA TYR A 263 -22.92 42.98 -20.98
C TYR A 263 -22.14 44.01 -21.81
N ASN A 264 -22.40 44.09 -23.11
CA ASN A 264 -21.73 44.94 -24.09
C ASN A 264 -20.19 44.87 -23.95
N CYS A 265 -19.64 43.68 -24.20
CA CYS A 265 -18.22 43.34 -24.05
C CYS A 265 -17.69 42.65 -25.30
N ILE A 266 -16.37 42.76 -25.52
CA ILE A 266 -15.70 42.15 -26.67
C ILE A 266 -15.15 40.76 -26.31
N SER A 267 -14.67 40.60 -25.08
CA SER A 267 -14.13 39.34 -24.55
C SER A 267 -15.01 38.74 -23.45
N LEU A 268 -14.98 37.42 -23.31
CA LEU A 268 -15.65 36.71 -22.21
C LEU A 268 -14.96 36.99 -20.87
N GLU A 269 -13.66 37.31 -20.90
CA GLU A 269 -12.90 37.73 -19.71
C GLU A 269 -13.46 39.03 -19.10
N GLU A 270 -13.80 40.02 -19.92
CA GLU A 270 -14.43 41.27 -19.45
C GLU A 270 -15.81 41.01 -18.84
N VAL A 271 -16.61 40.13 -19.45
CA VAL A 271 -17.92 39.71 -18.91
C VAL A 271 -17.74 39.08 -17.54
N PHE A 272 -16.78 38.15 -17.42
CA PHE A 272 -16.47 37.49 -16.16
C PHE A 272 -16.01 38.48 -15.09
N LEU A 273 -15.20 39.48 -15.45
CA LEU A 273 -14.75 40.54 -14.55
C LEU A 273 -15.91 41.42 -14.08
N LYS A 274 -16.81 41.86 -14.99
CA LYS A 274 -18.00 42.65 -14.65
C LYS A 274 -18.92 41.89 -13.68
N LEU A 275 -19.23 40.63 -13.98
CA LEU A 275 -20.03 39.76 -13.12
C LEU A 275 -19.38 39.55 -11.74
N SER A 276 -18.06 39.34 -11.75
CA SER A 276 -17.26 39.19 -10.53
C SER A 276 -17.30 40.43 -9.64
N ARG A 277 -17.21 41.63 -10.22
CA ARG A 277 -17.30 42.88 -9.45
C ARG A 277 -18.70 43.10 -8.86
N LYS A 278 -19.75 42.82 -9.63
CA LYS A 278 -21.15 42.90 -9.15
C LYS A 278 -21.37 42.00 -7.94
N GLN A 279 -20.87 40.76 -7.96
CA GLN A 279 -20.98 39.84 -6.82
C GLN A 279 -20.24 40.36 -5.58
N GLY A 280 -19.03 40.94 -5.76
CA GLY A 280 -18.26 41.53 -4.66
C GLY A 280 -19.01 42.67 -3.97
N GLN A 281 -19.67 43.53 -4.75
CA GLN A 281 -20.49 44.64 -4.23
C GLN A 281 -21.74 44.18 -3.49
N TYR A 282 -22.42 43.12 -3.97
CA TYR A 282 -23.54 42.50 -3.24
C TYR A 282 -23.12 41.89 -1.90
N THR A 283 -21.89 41.37 -1.83
CA THR A 283 -21.36 40.80 -0.58
C THR A 283 -20.99 41.91 0.40
N GLN A 284 -20.38 43.01 -0.06
CA GLN A 284 -20.06 44.17 0.78
C GLN A 284 -21.31 44.91 1.29
N SER A 285 -22.32 45.14 0.46
CA SER A 285 -23.59 45.78 0.86
C SER A 285 -24.41 44.93 1.85
N ALA A 286 -24.41 43.59 1.71
CA ALA A 286 -25.00 42.70 2.71
C ALA A 286 -24.22 42.70 4.05
N THR A 287 -22.90 42.97 4.00
CA THR A 287 -22.08 43.10 5.21
C THR A 287 -22.28 44.47 5.87
N GLU A 288 -22.43 45.55 5.10
CA GLU A 288 -22.76 46.90 5.60
C GLU A 288 -24.18 47.00 6.18
N LEU A 289 -25.17 46.32 5.60
CA LEU A 289 -26.52 46.21 6.17
C LEU A 289 -26.52 45.45 7.52
N ASN A 290 -25.65 44.45 7.70
CA ASN A 290 -25.48 43.76 8.98
C ASN A 290 -24.66 44.58 10.01
N ILE A 291 -23.79 45.49 9.55
CA ILE A 291 -23.07 46.43 10.44
C ILE A 291 -24.02 47.49 11.00
N SER A 292 -25.10 47.84 10.28
CA SER A 292 -26.09 48.81 10.78
C SER A 292 -27.02 48.31 11.89
N ASN A 293 -27.15 46.99 12.08
CA ASN A 293 -28.09 46.39 13.04
C ASN A 293 -27.47 45.75 14.28
N ASN A 294 -26.14 45.78 14.45
CA ASN A 294 -25.49 45.29 15.66
C ASN A 294 -24.27 46.15 16.00
N ILE A 295 -24.51 47.29 16.67
CA ILE A 295 -23.45 47.97 17.41
C ILE A 295 -23.21 47.20 18.71
N SER A 296 -22.23 46.30 18.68
CA SER A 296 -21.39 46.02 19.83
C SER A 296 -19.93 46.17 19.41
N LEU A 297 -19.32 47.23 19.93
CA LEU A 297 -17.92 47.62 19.73
C LEU A 297 -16.99 46.60 20.39
N ALA A 298 -16.66 45.50 19.71
CA ALA A 298 -15.54 44.63 20.09
C ALA A 298 -15.11 43.68 18.95
N SER A 299 -14.55 44.18 17.84
CA SER A 299 -13.57 43.45 17.00
C SER A 299 -13.15 44.22 15.73
N LEU A 300 -12.63 45.43 15.88
CA LEU A 300 -11.93 46.14 14.81
C LEU A 300 -10.45 46.26 15.20
N ASN A 301 -9.66 45.26 14.84
CA ASN A 301 -8.19 45.35 14.87
C ASN A 301 -7.68 45.38 13.42
N TRP A 302 -7.47 46.58 12.91
CA TRP A 302 -6.59 46.84 11.77
C TRP A 302 -5.46 47.76 12.25
N GLY A 303 -4.21 47.28 12.16
CA GLY A 303 -3.03 48.13 12.26
C GLY A 303 -1.77 47.48 12.86
N LYS A 304 -1.03 46.74 12.00
CA LYS A 304 0.44 46.55 11.96
C LYS A 304 1.22 46.18 13.23
N LYS A 305 1.97 45.06 13.14
CA LYS A 305 3.46 45.08 13.21
C LYS A 305 4.08 43.77 12.70
N ASP A 306 5.28 43.94 12.15
CA ASP A 306 6.15 42.97 11.48
C ASP A 306 6.52 41.76 12.35
N GLU A 307 6.63 40.58 11.74
CA GLU A 307 7.66 39.58 12.07
C GLU A 307 7.79 38.45 11.03
N SER A 308 8.94 37.78 11.09
CA SER A 308 9.76 37.16 10.05
C SER A 308 9.20 35.96 9.28
N ILE A 309 9.55 35.90 7.99
CA ILE A 309 9.41 34.72 7.11
C ILE A 309 10.47 33.70 7.49
N TYR A 310 10.05 32.55 8.05
CA TYR A 310 10.85 31.34 8.03
C TYR A 310 10.72 30.68 6.66
N VAL A 311 11.81 30.71 5.89
CA VAL A 311 11.96 29.89 4.69
C VAL A 311 12.32 28.48 5.15
N THR A 312 11.43 27.51 4.94
CA THR A 312 11.81 26.10 4.86
C THR A 312 12.32 25.85 3.45
N GLU A 313 13.62 25.61 3.33
CA GLU A 313 14.26 25.09 2.13
C GLU A 313 13.67 23.72 1.76
N GLU A 314 13.08 23.63 0.56
CA GLU A 314 13.27 22.53 -0.41
C GLU A 314 12.24 22.67 -1.54
N SER A 315 12.64 23.32 -2.63
CA SER A 315 12.20 23.04 -4.02
C SER A 315 12.80 24.10 -4.95
N GLY A 316 14.01 23.82 -5.44
CA GLY A 316 14.64 24.63 -6.47
C GLY A 316 13.97 24.43 -7.82
N VAL A 317 13.36 25.49 -8.35
CA VAL A 317 13.21 25.69 -9.81
C VAL A 317 13.60 27.14 -10.11
N VAL A 318 14.74 27.27 -10.78
CA VAL A 318 15.39 28.53 -11.16
C VAL A 318 14.50 29.31 -12.12
N GLY A 319 14.18 30.55 -11.74
CA GLY A 319 13.49 31.53 -12.56
C GLY A 319 14.39 32.08 -13.68
N LEU A 320 13.83 32.12 -14.88
CA LEU A 320 14.39 32.72 -16.08
C LEU A 320 14.42 34.25 -15.97
N ASN A 321 15.60 34.84 -16.18
CA ASN A 321 15.74 36.28 -16.40
C ASN A 321 15.63 36.62 -17.90
N PHE A 322 14.81 37.64 -18.17
CA PHE A 322 14.64 38.30 -19.45
C PHE A 322 15.93 39.04 -19.85
N HIS A 323 16.37 38.86 -21.10
CA HIS A 323 17.25 39.82 -21.79
C HIS A 323 16.89 39.87 -23.29
N GLN A 324 16.34 41.01 -23.72
CA GLN A 324 16.54 41.60 -25.06
C GLN A 324 18.06 41.79 -25.28
N SER A 325 18.69 41.71 -26.46
CA SER A 325 18.28 41.90 -27.87
C SER A 325 19.50 41.57 -28.75
N LYS A 326 19.29 41.15 -30.02
CA LYS A 326 19.92 41.70 -31.25
C LYS A 326 19.80 40.73 -32.44
N GLU A 327 19.31 41.29 -33.54
CA GLU A 327 19.33 40.75 -34.91
C GLU A 327 20.76 40.66 -35.47
N VAL A 328 20.99 39.70 -36.38
CA VAL A 328 21.82 39.87 -37.60
C VAL A 328 21.23 38.99 -38.72
N LEU A 329 20.94 39.61 -39.86
CA LEU A 329 20.48 39.07 -41.15
C LEU A 329 21.63 38.41 -41.94
N ILE A 330 21.31 37.50 -42.89
CA ILE A 330 21.76 37.52 -44.31
C ILE A 330 20.92 36.53 -45.18
N HIS A 331 20.47 37.08 -46.32
CA HIS A 331 19.75 36.68 -47.56
C HIS A 331 19.57 35.24 -48.11
N ASP A 332 18.37 35.05 -48.72
CA ASP A 332 17.97 34.52 -50.06
C ASP A 332 18.77 33.39 -50.75
N SER A 333 18.21 32.35 -51.39
CA SER A 333 17.15 32.31 -52.42
C SER A 333 16.87 30.84 -52.88
N THR A 334 15.63 30.50 -53.29
CA THR A 334 15.24 29.87 -54.59
C THR A 334 13.85 29.15 -54.57
N ASN A 335 12.92 29.76 -55.33
CA ASN A 335 11.76 29.31 -56.13
C ASN A 335 11.13 27.90 -56.04
N GLY A 336 9.78 27.90 -56.12
CA GLY A 336 8.98 26.85 -56.76
C GLY A 336 7.45 26.96 -56.55
N ILE A 337 6.75 27.72 -57.41
CA ILE A 337 5.28 27.80 -57.52
C ILE A 337 4.78 26.80 -58.58
N ALA A 338 3.65 26.13 -58.36
CA ALA A 338 2.70 25.76 -59.43
C ALA A 338 1.28 25.45 -58.91
N ASN A 339 0.30 26.20 -59.41
CA ASN A 339 -1.14 25.89 -59.40
C ASN A 339 -1.47 24.91 -60.55
N HIS A 340 -2.56 24.15 -60.46
CA HIS A 340 -3.42 23.86 -61.62
C HIS A 340 -4.82 23.35 -61.24
N TYR A 341 -5.84 24.00 -61.79
CA TYR A 341 -7.12 23.39 -62.20
C TYR A 341 -6.96 22.82 -63.61
N ASP A 342 -7.87 21.93 -64.02
CA ASP A 342 -8.26 21.81 -65.43
C ASP A 342 -9.75 21.45 -65.62
N ILE A 343 -10.31 21.93 -66.72
CA ILE A 343 -11.71 21.92 -67.16
C ILE A 343 -11.81 21.02 -68.41
N ASN A 344 -12.59 19.94 -68.36
CA ASN A 344 -13.36 19.42 -69.49
C ASN A 344 -14.43 18.43 -69.02
N GLY A 345 -15.70 18.79 -69.23
CA GLY A 345 -16.86 18.07 -68.72
C GLY A 345 -17.18 16.76 -69.44
N LYS A 346 -17.43 15.71 -68.67
CA LYS A 346 -18.49 14.68 -68.80
C LYS A 346 -18.45 13.75 -67.58
N SER A 347 -19.54 13.04 -67.34
CA SER A 347 -20.21 12.84 -66.04
C SER A 347 -20.17 11.45 -65.40
N LEU A 348 -20.40 11.43 -64.07
CA LEU A 348 -21.10 10.41 -63.22
C LEU A 348 -20.37 9.08 -62.88
N PRO A 349 -20.76 8.33 -61.81
CA PRO A 349 -21.75 8.59 -60.76
C PRO A 349 -21.29 8.31 -59.31
N GLY A 350 -22.19 8.61 -58.37
CA GLY A 350 -22.00 8.65 -56.91
C GLY A 350 -21.44 7.42 -56.22
N THR A 351 -20.72 7.69 -55.14
CA THR A 351 -20.25 6.70 -54.18
C THR A 351 -21.44 6.14 -53.42
N LYS A 352 -21.85 4.95 -53.84
CA LYS A 352 -22.77 4.08 -53.11
C LYS A 352 -22.25 3.83 -51.70
N ILE A 353 -23.22 3.78 -50.80
CA ILE A 353 -23.22 3.09 -49.50
C ILE A 353 -22.36 1.82 -49.58
N GLY A 354 -21.22 1.83 -48.91
CA GLY A 354 -20.28 0.72 -48.81
C GLY A 354 -20.66 -0.19 -47.65
N SER A 355 -21.41 -1.24 -48.01
CA SER A 355 -21.39 -2.60 -47.46
C SER A 355 -20.59 -2.86 -46.18
N ILE A 356 -21.34 -3.38 -45.20
CA ILE A 356 -20.88 -4.28 -44.14
C ILE A 356 -19.86 -5.26 -44.72
N LEU A 357 -18.63 -5.19 -44.23
CA LEU A 357 -17.61 -6.21 -44.44
C LEU A 357 -17.97 -7.37 -43.51
N GLU A 358 -18.64 -8.39 -44.04
CA GLU A 358 -18.81 -9.68 -43.36
C GLU A 358 -17.41 -10.28 -43.13
N CYS A 359 -16.98 -10.28 -41.87
CA CYS A 359 -15.93 -11.17 -41.40
C CYS A 359 -16.60 -12.48 -41.00
N ASP A 360 -16.49 -13.50 -41.85
CA ASP A 360 -16.70 -14.89 -41.43
C ASP A 360 -15.68 -15.22 -40.31
N ASP A 361 -16.18 -15.86 -39.25
CA ASP A 361 -15.50 -16.23 -37.99
C ASP A 361 -15.35 -15.20 -36.86
N CYS A 362 -16.32 -14.31 -36.67
CA CYS A 362 -16.50 -13.62 -35.38
C CYS A 362 -17.95 -13.64 -34.90
N ASP A 363 -18.24 -14.49 -33.92
CA ASP A 363 -19.50 -14.57 -33.15
C ASP A 363 -19.82 -13.21 -32.48
N PHE A 364 -20.51 -12.33 -33.23
CA PHE A 364 -20.74 -10.92 -32.89
C PHE A 364 -21.65 -10.73 -31.65
N THR A 365 -22.38 -11.77 -31.25
CA THR A 365 -23.31 -11.76 -30.09
C THR A 365 -22.62 -11.97 -28.75
N ASN A 366 -21.34 -12.37 -28.70
CA ASN A 366 -20.61 -12.58 -27.44
C ASN A 366 -19.76 -11.38 -26.96
N CYS A 367 -19.48 -10.35 -27.79
CA CYS A 367 -18.73 -9.16 -27.34
C CYS A 367 -19.58 -8.23 -26.41
N TYR A 368 -20.90 -8.45 -26.30
CA TYR A 368 -21.80 -7.64 -25.47
C TYR A 368 -22.24 -8.25 -24.14
N LYS A 369 -21.71 -9.41 -23.74
CA LYS A 369 -21.84 -9.87 -22.34
C LYS A 369 -20.78 -9.17 -21.51
N ILE A 370 -21.13 -8.00 -20.96
CA ILE A 370 -20.39 -7.34 -19.87
C ILE A 370 -20.46 -8.27 -18.65
N THR A 371 -19.60 -9.27 -18.64
CA THR A 371 -19.32 -10.09 -17.47
C THR A 371 -18.22 -9.36 -16.68
N SER A 372 -18.37 -9.31 -15.36
CA SER A 372 -17.34 -8.81 -14.43
C SER A 372 -15.95 -9.42 -14.69
N TRP A 373 -15.92 -10.61 -15.29
CA TRP A 373 -14.71 -11.33 -15.65
C TRP A 373 -13.76 -10.57 -16.57
N GLY A 374 -14.27 -9.83 -17.57
CA GLY A 374 -13.43 -9.05 -18.49
C GLY A 374 -12.66 -7.94 -17.77
N LYS A 375 -13.32 -7.24 -16.84
CA LYS A 375 -12.73 -6.18 -16.02
C LYS A 375 -11.69 -6.74 -15.05
N ILE A 376 -12.02 -7.85 -14.37
CA ILE A 376 -11.09 -8.53 -13.45
C ILE A 376 -9.84 -8.99 -14.20
N LYS A 377 -10.00 -9.57 -15.39
CA LYS A 377 -8.86 -9.96 -16.25
C LYS A 377 -7.96 -8.76 -16.58
N ALA A 378 -8.54 -7.63 -16.96
CA ALA A 378 -7.78 -6.40 -17.25
C ALA A 378 -7.01 -5.90 -16.01
N LEU A 379 -7.64 -5.91 -14.83
CA LEU A 379 -6.99 -5.52 -13.57
C LEU A 379 -5.85 -6.46 -13.17
N LEU A 380 -6.04 -7.78 -13.32
CA LEU A 380 -5.01 -8.76 -13.05
C LEU A 380 -3.82 -8.60 -14.00
N GLN A 381 -4.09 -8.51 -15.30
CA GLN A 381 -3.06 -8.29 -16.30
C GLN A 381 -2.28 -7.00 -16.02
N LYS A 382 -2.98 -5.93 -15.60
CA LYS A 382 -2.35 -4.69 -15.18
C LYS A 382 -1.37 -4.92 -14.02
N ASN A 383 -1.83 -5.54 -12.93
CA ASN A 383 -1.01 -5.77 -11.75
C ASN A 383 0.22 -6.65 -12.05
N PHE A 384 0.04 -7.75 -12.79
CA PHE A 384 1.16 -8.61 -13.20
C PHE A 384 2.15 -7.92 -14.14
N LEU A 385 1.67 -7.12 -15.09
CA LEU A 385 2.55 -6.37 -15.99
C LEU A 385 3.38 -5.33 -15.23
N ARG A 386 2.78 -4.63 -14.27
CA ARG A 386 3.48 -3.69 -13.38
C ARG A 386 4.57 -4.42 -12.57
N MET A 387 4.23 -5.58 -12.03
CA MET A 387 5.15 -6.44 -11.29
C MET A 387 6.34 -6.87 -12.15
N TRP A 388 6.08 -7.36 -13.37
CA TRP A 388 7.10 -7.83 -14.29
C TRP A 388 8.03 -6.73 -14.80
N ARG A 389 7.53 -5.51 -14.96
CA ARG A 389 8.36 -4.38 -15.43
C ARG A 389 9.23 -3.76 -14.34
N ASN A 390 8.85 -3.93 -13.09
CA ASN A 390 9.62 -3.48 -11.94
C ASN A 390 10.49 -4.63 -11.39
N VAL A 391 11.26 -5.28 -12.27
CA VAL A 391 12.11 -6.46 -11.94
C VAL A 391 13.03 -6.19 -10.76
N GLY A 392 13.65 -5.01 -10.68
CA GLY A 392 14.56 -4.68 -9.58
C GLY A 392 13.87 -4.70 -8.21
N VAL A 393 12.66 -4.14 -8.13
CA VAL A 393 11.86 -4.17 -6.90
C VAL A 393 11.39 -5.59 -6.59
N MET A 394 10.99 -6.36 -7.61
CA MET A 394 10.58 -7.76 -7.41
C MET A 394 11.72 -8.67 -6.97
N LEU A 395 12.91 -8.51 -7.54
CA LEU A 395 14.10 -9.24 -7.11
C LEU A 395 14.41 -8.92 -5.66
N PHE A 396 14.35 -7.64 -5.27
CA PHE A 396 14.52 -7.24 -3.88
C PHE A 396 13.46 -7.86 -2.95
N ILE A 397 12.19 -7.85 -3.35
CA ILE A 397 11.08 -8.45 -2.58
C ILE A 397 11.30 -9.95 -2.33
N PHE A 398 11.85 -10.70 -3.29
CA PHE A 398 12.16 -12.12 -3.12
C PHE A 398 13.51 -12.39 -2.46
N ALA A 399 14.50 -11.50 -2.62
CA ALA A 399 15.81 -11.62 -1.99
C ALA A 399 15.76 -11.29 -0.49
N LEU A 400 14.91 -10.34 -0.08
CA LEU A 400 14.77 -9.90 1.30
C LEU A 400 14.49 -11.05 2.30
N PRO A 401 13.47 -11.92 2.10
CA PRO A 401 13.24 -13.06 3.01
C PRO A 401 14.43 -14.02 3.07
N VAL A 402 15.08 -14.27 1.93
CA VAL A 402 16.25 -15.17 1.87
C VAL A 402 17.41 -14.58 2.66
N MET A 403 17.68 -13.28 2.49
CA MET A 403 18.70 -12.56 3.26
C MET A 403 18.39 -12.58 4.76
N GLN A 404 17.13 -12.37 5.15
CA GLN A 404 16.71 -12.43 6.56
C GLN A 404 16.94 -13.82 7.16
N VAL A 405 16.59 -14.88 6.44
CA VAL A 405 16.84 -16.27 6.88
C VAL A 405 18.33 -16.57 6.99
N ILE A 406 19.14 -16.18 5.99
CA ILE A 406 20.58 -16.40 6.01
C ILE A 406 21.22 -15.68 7.21
N LEU A 407 20.88 -14.40 7.40
CA LEU A 407 21.40 -13.62 8.53
C LEU A 407 20.96 -14.24 9.87
N PHE A 408 19.72 -14.68 9.97
CA PHE A 408 19.21 -15.34 11.18
C PHE A 408 19.98 -16.62 11.51
N CYS A 409 20.07 -17.58 10.57
CA CYS A 409 20.72 -18.87 10.81
C CYS A 409 22.25 -18.77 10.98
N LEU A 410 22.89 -17.73 10.41
CA LEU A 410 24.32 -17.50 10.64
C LEU A 410 24.60 -16.79 11.97
N ALA A 411 23.68 -15.95 12.45
CA ALA A 411 23.88 -15.17 13.66
C ALA A 411 23.39 -15.88 14.94
N ILE A 412 22.37 -16.74 14.84
CA ILE A 412 21.67 -17.30 16.00
C ILE A 412 21.77 -18.83 16.00
N GLY A 413 22.14 -19.39 17.16
CA GLY A 413 21.98 -20.81 17.51
C GLY A 413 23.15 -21.75 17.19
N ARG A 414 24.32 -21.21 16.86
CA ARG A 414 25.60 -21.95 16.95
C ARG A 414 26.19 -21.84 18.35
N ASP A 415 26.83 -22.91 18.82
CA ASP A 415 27.52 -22.89 20.11
C ASP A 415 28.76 -21.97 20.06
N PRO A 416 29.01 -21.15 21.10
CA PRO A 416 30.17 -20.29 21.16
C PRO A 416 31.47 -21.10 21.23
N THR A 417 32.42 -20.77 20.37
CA THR A 417 33.75 -21.40 20.27
C THR A 417 34.86 -20.45 20.71
N GLY A 418 36.01 -20.97 21.09
CA GLY A 418 37.17 -20.14 21.46
C GLY A 418 37.03 -19.41 22.79
N LEU A 419 36.28 -19.97 23.74
CA LEU A 419 36.08 -19.39 25.06
C LEU A 419 37.33 -19.60 25.92
N LYS A 420 37.97 -18.52 26.34
CA LYS A 420 39.17 -18.58 27.20
C LYS A 420 38.80 -19.00 28.62
N LEU A 421 39.42 -20.06 29.12
CA LEU A 421 39.29 -20.56 30.48
C LEU A 421 40.64 -20.41 31.20
N ALA A 422 40.67 -19.65 32.28
CA ALA A 422 41.84 -19.49 33.12
C ALA A 422 42.01 -20.74 33.99
N ILE A 423 43.16 -21.40 33.89
CA ILE A 423 43.46 -22.63 34.62
C ILE A 423 44.61 -22.37 35.58
N VAL A 424 44.39 -22.73 36.83
CA VAL A 424 45.42 -22.75 37.86
C VAL A 424 45.51 -24.19 38.32
N ASN A 425 46.61 -24.85 37.99
CA ASN A 425 46.82 -26.24 38.33
C ASN A 425 48.14 -26.37 39.08
N ASN A 426 48.05 -26.44 40.40
CA ASN A 426 49.24 -26.49 41.25
C ASN A 426 49.92 -27.87 41.27
N GLU A 427 49.35 -28.88 40.60
CA GLU A 427 50.01 -30.17 40.37
C GLU A 427 50.92 -30.16 39.13
N MET A 428 50.94 -29.07 38.35
CA MET A 428 51.77 -28.97 37.14
C MET A 428 53.18 -28.47 37.43
N PHE A 429 54.14 -28.95 36.63
CA PHE A 429 55.48 -28.38 36.58
C PHE A 429 55.47 -27.08 35.75
N TYR A 430 55.38 -25.94 36.43
CA TYR A 430 55.33 -24.61 35.79
C TYR A 430 56.54 -24.31 34.89
N GLU A 431 57.70 -24.90 35.14
CA GLU A 431 58.94 -24.65 34.37
C GLU A 431 58.83 -25.04 32.89
N ASN A 432 58.02 -26.06 32.55
CA ASN A 432 57.84 -26.54 31.18
C ASN A 432 56.42 -26.33 30.63
N MET A 433 55.48 -25.76 31.42
CA MET A 433 54.04 -25.68 31.07
C MET A 433 53.46 -26.99 30.52
N THR A 434 53.95 -28.14 31.01
CA THR A 434 53.53 -29.46 30.52
C THR A 434 52.70 -30.17 31.57
N CYS A 435 51.55 -30.68 31.14
CA CYS A 435 50.72 -31.57 31.93
C CYS A 435 51.07 -33.01 31.52
N PRO A 436 51.77 -33.79 32.35
CA PRO A 436 52.00 -35.20 32.06
C PRO A 436 50.66 -35.95 32.13
N ILE A 437 50.33 -36.71 31.08
CA ILE A 437 49.09 -37.47 30.99
C ILE A 437 49.45 -38.96 31.01
N SER A 438 48.82 -39.72 31.91
CA SER A 438 48.84 -41.18 31.92
C SER A 438 47.46 -41.71 31.54
N GLU A 439 47.41 -42.67 30.60
CA GLU A 439 46.16 -43.30 30.13
C GLU A 439 45.89 -44.65 30.84
N ASP A 440 46.86 -45.14 31.59
CA ASP A 440 46.78 -46.39 32.35
C ASP A 440 45.94 -46.23 33.63
N CYS A 441 45.75 -47.32 34.37
CA CYS A 441 45.15 -47.29 35.73
C CYS A 441 46.15 -46.76 36.76
N THR A 442 46.71 -45.58 36.52
CA THR A 442 47.62 -44.89 37.43
C THR A 442 46.96 -43.63 37.94
N PHE A 443 46.87 -43.51 39.26
CA PHE A 443 46.29 -42.34 39.92
C PHE A 443 47.37 -41.25 40.10
N THR A 444 47.94 -40.79 39.00
CA THR A 444 48.99 -39.75 38.97
C THR A 444 48.56 -38.60 38.08
N PHE A 445 48.66 -37.36 38.56
CA PHE A 445 48.28 -36.14 37.84
C PHE A 445 46.84 -36.21 37.27
N LEU A 446 45.86 -36.53 38.11
CA LEU A 446 44.47 -36.67 37.69
C LEU A 446 43.87 -35.35 37.19
N SER A 447 44.34 -34.21 37.71
CA SER A 447 44.00 -32.88 37.18
C SER A 447 44.37 -32.75 35.69
N CYS A 448 45.58 -33.18 35.31
CA CYS A 448 46.06 -33.17 33.93
C CYS A 448 45.25 -34.10 33.03
N ARG A 449 44.88 -35.28 33.53
CA ARG A 449 44.02 -36.21 32.78
C ARG A 449 42.63 -35.62 32.56
N TYR A 450 42.03 -34.96 33.55
CA TYR A 450 40.75 -34.27 33.35
C TYR A 450 40.85 -33.12 32.34
N LEU A 451 41.91 -32.32 32.38
CA LEU A 451 42.14 -31.23 31.41
C LEU A 451 42.20 -31.72 29.95
N LYS A 452 42.47 -33.01 29.68
CA LYS A 452 42.40 -33.62 28.34
C LYS A 452 40.95 -33.68 27.81
N PHE A 453 39.97 -33.91 28.68
CA PHE A 453 38.55 -34.03 28.32
C PHE A 453 37.86 -32.69 28.12
N LEU A 454 38.53 -31.58 28.43
CA LEU A 454 38.09 -30.26 28.03
C LEU A 454 38.37 -30.07 26.54
N ASP A 455 37.30 -29.89 25.76
CA ASP A 455 37.38 -29.69 24.32
C ASP A 455 38.15 -28.39 23.97
N ASN A 456 39.19 -28.55 23.14
CA ASN A 456 40.07 -27.46 22.72
C ASN A 456 39.44 -26.53 21.67
N GLU A 457 38.40 -26.97 20.95
CA GLU A 457 37.72 -26.13 19.97
C GLU A 457 36.77 -25.13 20.66
N THR A 458 36.06 -25.58 21.69
CA THR A 458 35.17 -24.72 22.48
C THR A 458 35.91 -23.93 23.56
N MET A 459 36.90 -24.52 24.24
CA MET A 459 37.59 -23.91 25.39
C MET A 459 39.11 -23.77 25.19
N ILE A 460 39.58 -22.51 25.15
CA ILE A 460 41.01 -22.17 25.08
C ILE A 460 41.57 -22.11 26.50
N LYS A 461 42.52 -23.00 26.79
CA LYS A 461 43.15 -23.16 28.10
C LYS A 461 44.27 -22.14 28.28
N ILE A 462 44.16 -21.26 29.28
CA ILE A 462 45.20 -20.27 29.61
C ILE A 462 45.66 -20.50 31.04
N TYR A 463 46.94 -20.79 31.23
CA TYR A 463 47.48 -21.12 32.55
C TYR A 463 47.94 -19.88 33.31
N TYR A 464 47.61 -19.81 34.59
CA TYR A 464 47.98 -18.74 35.52
C TYR A 464 48.68 -19.33 36.75
N PRO A 465 49.63 -18.62 37.39
CA PRO A 465 50.40 -19.15 38.51
C PRO A 465 49.64 -19.20 39.84
N ASP A 466 48.61 -18.38 40.02
CA ASP A 466 47.88 -18.25 41.27
C ASP A 466 46.38 -17.99 41.02
N PRO A 467 45.50 -18.40 41.96
CA PRO A 467 44.05 -18.23 41.79
C PRO A 467 43.63 -16.76 41.72
N ASP A 468 44.33 -15.85 42.41
CA ASP A 468 43.99 -14.42 42.42
C ASP A 468 44.23 -13.77 41.06
N SER A 469 45.36 -14.06 40.41
CA SER A 469 45.65 -13.58 39.05
C SER A 469 44.71 -14.18 38.01
N ALA A 470 44.31 -15.44 38.16
CA ALA A 470 43.33 -16.08 37.29
C ALA A 470 41.93 -15.48 37.45
N MET A 471 41.49 -15.21 38.68
CA MET A 471 40.22 -14.53 38.95
C MET A 471 40.27 -13.08 38.47
N GLU A 472 41.41 -12.41 38.60
CA GLU A 472 41.61 -11.05 38.08
C GLU A 472 41.54 -11.01 36.55
N ALA A 473 42.02 -12.05 35.86
CA ALA A 473 41.84 -12.19 34.41
C ALA A 473 40.35 -12.27 34.01
N VAL A 474 39.53 -12.99 34.79
CA VAL A 474 38.07 -13.02 34.58
C VAL A 474 37.45 -11.65 34.86
N ARG A 475 37.84 -10.97 35.95
CA ARG A 475 37.36 -9.60 36.27
C ARG A 475 37.71 -8.58 35.19
N LYS A 476 38.86 -8.75 34.52
CA LYS A 476 39.30 -7.92 33.38
C LYS A 476 38.65 -8.31 32.05
N GLY A 477 37.89 -9.40 32.00
CA GLY A 477 37.27 -9.92 30.77
C GLY A 477 38.24 -10.63 29.84
N GLU A 478 39.42 -11.04 30.32
CA GLU A 478 40.41 -11.81 29.55
C GLU A 478 40.05 -13.29 29.47
N ALA A 479 39.27 -13.80 30.44
CA ALA A 479 38.76 -15.17 30.49
C ALA A 479 37.28 -15.20 30.94
N TRP A 480 36.55 -16.24 30.54
CA TRP A 480 35.13 -16.44 30.89
C TRP A 480 34.91 -17.22 32.19
N GLY A 481 35.98 -17.79 32.74
CA GLY A 481 35.94 -18.49 34.01
C GLY A 481 37.32 -18.97 34.44
N THR A 482 37.42 -19.35 35.71
CA THR A 482 38.60 -19.88 36.36
C THR A 482 38.35 -21.30 36.82
N LEU A 483 39.29 -22.20 36.54
CA LEU A 483 39.34 -23.58 36.99
C LEU A 483 40.58 -23.76 37.88
N TYR A 484 40.37 -24.11 39.15
CA TYR A 484 41.45 -24.24 40.13
C TYR A 484 41.56 -25.67 40.67
N PHE A 485 42.78 -26.21 40.62
CA PHE A 485 43.19 -27.45 41.27
C PHE A 485 44.19 -27.13 42.37
N THR A 486 43.99 -27.74 43.54
CA THR A 486 44.86 -27.62 44.71
C THR A 486 46.19 -28.37 44.49
N GLU A 487 47.18 -28.10 45.33
CA GLU A 487 48.52 -28.73 45.27
C GLU A 487 48.49 -30.24 45.47
N ASN A 488 47.56 -30.74 46.29
CA ASN A 488 47.41 -32.17 46.63
C ASN A 488 46.13 -32.77 46.02
N PHE A 489 45.64 -32.25 44.89
CA PHE A 489 44.35 -32.66 44.32
C PHE A 489 44.28 -34.17 44.03
N THR A 490 45.30 -34.75 43.38
CA THR A 490 45.33 -36.17 43.01
C THR A 490 45.32 -37.05 44.26
N ASP A 491 46.22 -36.79 45.20
CA ASP A 491 46.34 -37.59 46.43
C ASP A 491 45.07 -37.47 47.30
N ALA A 492 44.50 -36.27 47.42
CA ALA A 492 43.26 -36.05 48.15
C ALA A 492 42.07 -36.72 47.46
N LEU A 493 42.00 -36.70 46.12
CA LEU A 493 40.95 -37.38 45.37
C LEU A 493 41.04 -38.90 45.52
N VAL A 494 42.25 -39.46 45.52
CA VAL A 494 42.49 -40.89 45.80
C VAL A 494 42.10 -41.25 47.23
N ALA A 495 42.53 -40.44 48.22
CA ALA A 495 42.16 -40.62 49.62
C ALA A 495 40.64 -40.54 49.82
N ARG A 496 39.97 -39.61 49.14
CA ARG A 496 38.50 -39.50 49.12
C ARG A 496 37.84 -40.76 48.57
N MET A 497 38.37 -41.35 47.49
CA MET A 497 37.86 -42.61 46.93
C MET A 497 38.09 -43.80 47.88
N ALA A 498 39.23 -43.85 48.57
CA ALA A 498 39.60 -44.95 49.46
C ALA A 498 38.87 -44.93 50.81
N LEU A 499 38.76 -43.75 51.43
CA LEU A 499 38.13 -43.57 52.76
C LEU A 499 36.61 -43.49 52.65
N GLY A 500 36.06 -42.98 51.54
CA GLY A 500 34.63 -42.94 51.27
C GLY A 500 33.83 -42.21 52.36
N ARG A 501 33.21 -42.96 53.27
CA ARG A 501 32.44 -42.40 54.39
C ARG A 501 33.32 -41.78 55.47
N ASP A 502 34.56 -42.24 55.60
CA ASP A 502 35.48 -41.87 56.67
C ASP A 502 36.44 -40.74 56.25
N SER A 503 36.19 -40.08 55.12
CA SER A 503 36.96 -38.92 54.65
C SER A 503 36.77 -37.72 55.58
N ASP A 504 37.88 -37.11 55.99
CA ASP A 504 37.92 -35.86 56.76
C ASP A 504 37.68 -34.62 55.87
N ASP A 505 37.31 -33.50 56.50
CA ASP A 505 36.97 -32.25 55.81
C ASP A 505 38.14 -31.69 54.98
N GLU A 506 39.39 -31.87 55.41
CA GLU A 506 40.57 -31.42 54.66
C GLU A 506 40.75 -32.24 53.37
N THR A 507 40.62 -33.57 53.44
CA THR A 507 40.61 -34.43 52.25
C THR A 507 39.49 -34.04 51.26
N LEU A 508 38.29 -33.72 51.77
CA LEU A 508 37.18 -33.28 50.93
C LEU A 508 37.51 -31.94 50.24
N ASP A 509 37.92 -30.93 51.00
CA ASP A 509 38.25 -29.58 50.50
C ASP A 509 39.41 -29.58 49.49
N GLN A 510 40.43 -30.44 49.69
CA GLN A 510 41.58 -30.57 48.79
C GLN A 510 41.24 -31.35 47.51
N SER A 511 40.24 -32.23 47.54
CA SER A 511 39.79 -33.01 46.37
C SER A 511 38.77 -32.27 45.47
N GLU A 512 38.41 -31.03 45.79
CA GLU A 512 37.46 -30.23 45.01
C GLU A 512 38.12 -29.47 43.87
N ILE A 513 37.50 -29.52 42.70
CA ILE A 513 37.82 -28.63 41.58
C ILE A 513 36.98 -27.36 41.77
N ARG A 514 37.63 -26.24 42.05
CA ARG A 514 36.92 -24.96 42.27
C ARG A 514 36.74 -24.23 40.96
N VAL A 515 35.51 -23.82 40.67
CA VAL A 515 35.15 -23.15 39.42
C VAL A 515 34.49 -21.80 39.72
N TRP A 516 35.00 -20.74 39.11
CA TRP A 516 34.35 -19.42 39.12
C TRP A 516 34.05 -19.03 37.68
N LEU A 517 32.78 -18.84 37.33
CA LEU A 517 32.37 -18.48 35.98
C LEU A 517 31.87 -17.04 35.93
N ASP A 518 32.15 -16.36 34.82
CA ASP A 518 31.50 -15.10 34.51
C ASP A 518 30.05 -15.37 34.05
N MET A 519 29.09 -14.99 34.90
CA MET A 519 27.67 -15.11 34.64
C MET A 519 27.05 -13.84 34.04
N SER A 520 27.85 -12.82 33.72
CA SER A 520 27.38 -11.61 33.03
C SER A 520 26.77 -11.94 31.66
N ASN A 521 27.29 -12.96 30.97
CA ASN A 521 26.66 -13.61 29.84
C ASN A 521 26.12 -14.99 30.23
N GLN A 522 24.83 -15.05 30.56
CA GLN A 522 24.17 -16.26 31.03
C GLN A 522 24.32 -17.45 30.07
N GLN A 523 24.31 -17.24 28.75
CA GLN A 523 24.40 -18.34 27.78
C GLN A 523 25.79 -18.98 27.81
N ILE A 524 26.85 -18.16 27.82
CA ILE A 524 28.23 -18.64 27.94
C ILE A 524 28.44 -19.32 29.29
N GLY A 525 28.02 -18.68 30.38
CA GLY A 525 28.20 -19.21 31.74
C GLY A 525 27.50 -20.56 31.95
N LEU A 526 26.24 -20.70 31.54
CA LEU A 526 25.50 -21.97 31.65
C LEU A 526 26.08 -23.06 30.74
N MET A 527 26.53 -22.70 29.53
CA MET A 527 27.17 -23.65 28.63
C MET A 527 28.50 -24.16 29.20
N LEU A 528 29.35 -23.27 29.71
CA LEU A 528 30.62 -23.64 30.35
C LEU A 528 30.38 -24.53 31.57
N ALA A 529 29.41 -24.19 32.43
CA ALA A 529 29.05 -25.00 33.59
C ALA A 529 28.65 -26.43 33.19
N ARG A 530 27.77 -26.57 32.18
CA ARG A 530 27.35 -27.86 31.63
C ARG A 530 28.53 -28.65 31.06
N ASN A 531 29.33 -28.01 30.21
CA ASN A 531 30.43 -28.68 29.52
C ASN A 531 31.51 -29.14 30.51
N LEU A 532 31.86 -28.34 31.52
CA LEU A 532 32.79 -28.74 32.59
C LEU A 532 32.29 -29.98 33.35
N GLN A 533 31.00 -30.04 33.70
CA GLN A 533 30.43 -31.20 34.38
C GLN A 533 30.42 -32.45 33.50
N TYR A 534 30.10 -32.32 32.21
CA TYR A 534 30.13 -33.45 31.27
C TYR A 534 31.55 -33.94 31.00
N SER A 535 32.51 -33.04 30.79
CA SER A 535 33.92 -33.41 30.66
C SER A 535 34.43 -34.13 31.91
N TYR A 536 33.99 -33.74 33.11
CA TYR A 536 34.40 -34.42 34.35
C TYR A 536 33.82 -35.83 34.44
N ARG A 537 32.54 -36.01 34.07
CA ARG A 537 31.91 -37.34 34.00
C ARG A 537 32.66 -38.25 33.02
N ASP A 538 33.02 -37.71 31.86
CA ASP A 538 33.70 -38.48 30.82
C ASP A 538 35.14 -38.84 31.23
N PHE A 539 35.85 -37.92 31.91
CA PHE A 539 37.11 -38.20 32.61
C PHE A 539 36.97 -39.33 33.64
N ALA A 540 35.96 -39.28 34.50
CA ALA A 540 35.77 -40.28 35.55
C ALA A 540 35.43 -41.66 34.97
N LYS A 541 34.65 -41.71 33.87
CA LYS A 541 34.37 -42.95 33.13
C LYS A 541 35.62 -43.53 32.50
N ASP A 542 36.45 -42.69 31.88
CA ASP A 542 37.71 -43.09 31.29
C ASP A 542 38.64 -43.71 32.34
N LEU A 543 38.82 -43.03 33.49
CA LEU A 543 39.64 -43.53 34.59
C LEU A 543 39.14 -44.89 35.12
N LEU A 544 37.84 -45.03 35.35
CA LEU A 544 37.25 -46.30 35.79
C LEU A 544 37.43 -47.40 34.74
N SER A 545 37.30 -47.06 33.45
CA SER A 545 37.47 -48.02 32.37
C SER A 545 38.92 -48.53 32.27
N SER A 546 39.91 -47.65 32.40
CA SER A 546 41.33 -48.04 32.44
C SER A 546 41.65 -48.95 33.63
N CYS A 547 40.91 -48.82 34.73
CA CYS A 547 41.04 -49.64 35.93
C CYS A 547 40.16 -50.90 35.95
N GLU A 548 39.55 -51.27 34.82
CA GLU A 548 38.62 -52.41 34.69
C GLU A 548 37.44 -52.34 35.70
N GLN A 549 37.07 -51.13 36.13
CA GLN A 549 35.95 -50.87 37.01
C GLN A 549 34.68 -50.57 36.21
N ASN A 550 33.53 -50.70 36.86
CA ASN A 550 32.26 -50.39 36.23
C ASN A 550 32.12 -48.87 36.02
N THR A 551 32.11 -48.44 34.76
CA THR A 551 32.01 -47.02 34.37
C THR A 551 30.74 -46.32 34.88
N LYS A 552 29.70 -47.09 35.25
CA LYS A 552 28.48 -46.54 35.87
C LYS A 552 28.73 -45.93 37.25
N LEU A 553 29.86 -46.21 37.91
CA LEU A 553 30.21 -45.59 39.18
C LEU A 553 30.50 -44.09 39.04
N ALA A 554 30.86 -43.62 37.84
CA ALA A 554 31.07 -42.20 37.55
C ALA A 554 29.76 -41.45 37.21
N ASP A 555 28.66 -42.16 36.97
CA ASP A 555 27.38 -41.53 36.70
C ASP A 555 26.70 -41.10 38.01
N VAL A 556 26.15 -39.88 38.02
CA VAL A 556 25.17 -39.47 39.05
C VAL A 556 23.98 -40.43 38.98
N PRO A 557 23.34 -40.83 40.10
CA PRO A 557 22.17 -41.73 40.11
C PRO A 557 20.88 -41.09 39.54
N ILE A 558 21.04 -40.25 38.52
CA ILE A 558 19.99 -39.64 37.71
C ILE A 558 20.39 -39.89 36.26
N GLN A 559 19.72 -40.85 35.61
CA GLN A 559 20.00 -41.19 34.23
C GLN A 559 18.98 -40.52 33.31
N PHE A 560 19.44 -39.49 32.59
CA PHE A 560 18.70 -38.97 31.44
C PHE A 560 18.74 -40.03 30.33
N LYS A 561 17.55 -40.52 29.96
CA LYS A 561 17.36 -41.44 28.82
C LYS A 561 17.22 -40.64 27.53
N ASP A 562 17.25 -41.35 26.40
CA ASP A 562 16.98 -40.73 25.10
C ASP A 562 15.66 -39.95 25.14
N PRO A 563 15.66 -38.71 24.63
CA PRO A 563 14.51 -37.83 24.72
C PRO A 563 13.36 -38.38 23.90
N ILE A 564 12.14 -38.17 24.40
CA ILE A 564 10.91 -38.54 23.70
C ILE A 564 10.79 -37.74 22.38
N TYR A 565 11.20 -36.47 22.40
CA TYR A 565 11.22 -35.57 21.25
C TYR A 565 12.49 -34.71 21.25
N GLY A 566 12.98 -34.39 20.05
CA GLY A 566 14.24 -33.64 19.87
C GLY A 566 15.48 -34.54 19.87
N THR A 567 16.66 -33.92 19.91
CA THR A 567 17.97 -34.57 20.02
C THR A 567 18.49 -34.49 21.45
N ASN A 568 19.53 -35.26 21.77
CA ASN A 568 20.22 -35.19 23.07
C ASN A 568 20.86 -33.81 23.33
N GLU A 569 21.24 -33.11 22.25
CA GLU A 569 21.83 -31.77 22.27
C GLU A 569 21.07 -30.89 21.27
N PRO A 570 19.95 -30.29 21.66
CA PRO A 570 19.12 -29.49 20.76
C PRO A 570 19.78 -28.13 20.46
N SER A 571 19.76 -27.71 19.20
CA SER A 571 20.18 -26.37 18.81
C SER A 571 19.12 -25.33 19.18
N PHE A 572 19.57 -24.15 19.61
CA PHE A 572 18.69 -23.01 19.82
C PHE A 572 18.00 -22.58 18.50
N THR A 573 18.62 -22.82 17.35
CA THR A 573 18.01 -22.56 16.03
C THR A 573 16.72 -23.34 15.83
N ASP A 574 16.69 -24.63 16.20
CA ASP A 574 15.50 -25.48 16.03
C ASP A 574 14.32 -25.02 16.89
N PHE A 575 14.59 -24.37 18.02
CA PHE A 575 13.57 -23.78 18.88
C PHE A 575 12.93 -22.52 18.28
N VAL A 576 13.75 -21.63 17.72
CA VAL A 576 13.36 -20.29 17.25
C VAL A 576 12.88 -20.29 15.79
N ALA A 577 13.43 -21.18 14.96
CA ALA A 577 13.14 -21.31 13.52
C ALA A 577 11.65 -21.30 13.15
N PRO A 578 10.75 -22.07 13.79
CA PRO A 578 9.32 -22.05 13.50
C PRO A 578 8.71 -20.63 13.62
N GLY A 579 9.08 -19.91 14.67
CA GLY A 579 8.57 -18.57 14.93
C GLY A 579 9.12 -17.54 13.94
N VAL A 580 10.39 -17.68 13.56
CA VAL A 580 11.02 -16.79 12.56
C VAL A 580 10.42 -16.99 11.17
N ILE A 581 10.13 -18.22 10.76
CA ILE A 581 9.43 -18.52 9.50
C ILE A 581 8.10 -17.75 9.45
N LEU A 582 7.27 -17.90 10.49
CA LEU A 582 5.93 -17.30 10.51
C LEU A 582 5.97 -15.78 10.65
N THR A 583 6.91 -15.23 11.42
CA THR A 583 7.06 -13.76 11.55
C THR A 583 7.51 -13.12 10.25
N ILE A 584 8.49 -13.69 9.56
CA ILE A 584 8.94 -13.21 8.24
C ILE A 584 7.77 -13.24 7.24
N VAL A 585 7.10 -14.40 7.11
CA VAL A 585 5.99 -14.57 6.16
C VAL A 585 4.83 -13.62 6.47
N PHE A 586 4.46 -13.48 7.74
CA PHE A 586 3.39 -12.57 8.16
C PHE A 586 3.71 -11.11 7.82
N PHE A 587 4.88 -10.60 8.23
CA PHE A 587 5.18 -9.18 8.10
C PHE A 587 5.59 -8.74 6.69
N LEU A 588 6.17 -9.64 5.88
CA LEU A 588 6.35 -9.37 4.45
C LEU A 588 5.00 -9.22 3.74
N ALA A 589 4.03 -10.06 4.08
CA ALA A 589 2.67 -9.95 3.56
C ALA A 589 2.01 -8.62 3.97
N VAL A 590 2.15 -8.21 5.23
CA VAL A 590 1.65 -6.91 5.73
C VAL A 590 2.22 -5.72 4.95
N ALA A 591 3.55 -5.68 4.79
CA ALA A 591 4.22 -4.57 4.12
C ALA A 591 3.77 -4.44 2.66
N LEU A 592 3.81 -5.54 1.91
CA LEU A 592 3.42 -5.56 0.48
C LEU A 592 1.97 -5.14 0.26
N THR A 593 1.05 -5.65 1.08
CA THR A 593 -0.39 -5.38 0.92
C THR A 593 -0.76 -3.94 1.28
N SER A 594 -0.20 -3.42 2.38
CA SER A 594 -0.48 -2.05 2.81
C SER A 594 0.04 -1.00 1.81
N SER A 595 1.27 -1.15 1.31
CA SER A 595 1.86 -0.18 0.36
C SER A 595 1.13 -0.21 -0.98
N ALA A 596 0.83 -1.37 -1.55
CA ALA A 596 0.20 -1.47 -2.86
C ALA A 596 -1.17 -0.77 -2.93
N LEU A 597 -2.01 -0.92 -1.90
CA LEU A 597 -3.33 -0.28 -1.87
C LEU A 597 -3.26 1.23 -1.60
N ILE A 598 -2.30 1.68 -0.79
CA ILE A 598 -2.12 3.11 -0.50
C ILE A 598 -1.58 3.83 -1.74
N ILE A 599 -0.61 3.24 -2.44
CA ILE A 599 -0.05 3.81 -3.68
C ILE A 599 -1.15 3.99 -4.74
N GLU A 600 -2.00 2.98 -4.95
CA GLU A 600 -3.08 3.10 -5.94
C GLU A 600 -4.10 4.20 -5.60
N ARG A 601 -4.31 4.44 -4.29
CA ARG A 601 -5.15 5.54 -3.80
C ARG A 601 -4.50 6.91 -4.02
N MET A 602 -3.21 7.03 -3.77
CA MET A 602 -2.47 8.30 -3.89
C MET A 602 -2.31 8.76 -5.35
N GLU A 603 -2.21 7.83 -6.30
CA GLU A 603 -2.00 8.15 -7.73
C GLU A 603 -3.28 8.59 -8.49
N GLY A 604 -4.44 8.69 -7.82
CA GLY A 604 -5.71 9.07 -8.45
C GLY A 604 -6.29 8.03 -9.42
N LEU A 605 -5.64 6.87 -9.55
CA LEU A 605 -5.99 5.79 -10.49
C LEU A 605 -7.24 5.01 -10.06
N LEU A 606 -7.47 4.89 -8.75
CA LEU A 606 -8.69 4.31 -8.20
C LEU A 606 -9.93 5.02 -8.72
N ASP A 607 -9.87 6.35 -8.76
CA ASP A 607 -11.00 7.19 -9.12
C ASP A 607 -11.36 7.07 -10.60
N ARG A 608 -10.34 7.03 -11.46
CA ARG A 608 -10.53 6.82 -12.89
C ARG A 608 -11.12 5.45 -13.19
N SER A 609 -10.63 4.42 -12.50
CA SER A 609 -11.14 3.05 -12.63
C SER A 609 -12.58 2.95 -12.12
N TRP A 610 -12.91 3.63 -11.02
CA TRP A 610 -14.26 3.71 -10.50
C TRP A 610 -15.21 4.34 -11.52
N VAL A 611 -14.86 5.49 -12.12
CA VAL A 611 -15.73 6.17 -13.12
C VAL A 611 -15.97 5.30 -14.35
N ALA A 612 -14.98 4.50 -14.75
CA ALA A 612 -15.13 3.53 -15.83
C ALA A 612 -16.08 2.35 -15.50
N GLY A 613 -16.57 2.27 -14.25
CA GLY A 613 -17.50 1.25 -13.79
C GLY A 613 -16.84 0.03 -13.17
N VAL A 614 -15.58 0.13 -12.73
CA VAL A 614 -14.93 -0.90 -11.92
C VAL A 614 -15.36 -0.73 -10.46
N SER A 615 -15.79 -1.82 -9.84
CA SER A 615 -16.13 -1.83 -8.42
C SER A 615 -14.87 -1.91 -7.54
N PRO A 616 -14.88 -1.36 -6.32
CA PRO A 616 -13.76 -1.52 -5.39
C PRO A 616 -13.49 -2.97 -5.03
N GLY A 617 -14.53 -3.81 -5.04
CA GLY A 617 -14.39 -5.24 -4.79
C GLY A 617 -13.54 -5.91 -5.86
N GLU A 618 -13.74 -5.56 -7.14
CA GLU A 618 -12.91 -6.07 -8.24
C GLU A 618 -11.45 -5.60 -8.13
N ILE A 619 -11.23 -4.34 -7.74
CA ILE A 619 -9.87 -3.80 -7.52
C ILE A 619 -9.18 -4.54 -6.37
N LEU A 620 -9.84 -4.64 -5.21
CA LEU A 620 -9.31 -5.36 -4.04
C LEU A 620 -9.00 -6.82 -4.40
N PHE A 621 -9.93 -7.51 -5.07
CA PHE A 621 -9.75 -8.90 -5.49
C PHE A 621 -8.54 -9.08 -6.41
N SER A 622 -8.35 -8.15 -7.37
CA SER A 622 -7.19 -8.20 -8.26
C SER A 622 -5.86 -8.06 -7.51
N HIS A 623 -5.82 -7.22 -6.47
CA HIS A 623 -4.64 -7.06 -5.61
C HIS A 623 -4.39 -8.28 -4.75
N VAL A 624 -5.43 -8.80 -4.09
CA VAL A 624 -5.38 -10.02 -3.27
C VAL A 624 -4.74 -11.16 -4.05
N ILE A 625 -5.19 -11.41 -5.30
CA ILE A 625 -4.62 -12.46 -6.13
C ILE A 625 -3.14 -12.23 -6.42
N THR A 626 -2.77 -11.03 -6.88
CA THR A 626 -1.37 -10.74 -7.23
C THR A 626 -0.44 -10.80 -6.03
N GLN A 627 -0.88 -10.30 -4.87
CA GLN A 627 -0.12 -10.34 -3.63
C GLN A 627 -0.01 -11.76 -3.08
N PHE A 628 -1.08 -12.55 -3.19
CA PHE A 628 -1.07 -13.95 -2.78
C PHE A 628 -0.03 -14.77 -3.57
N VAL A 629 0.10 -14.54 -4.88
CA VAL A 629 1.13 -15.22 -5.70
C VAL A 629 2.54 -14.86 -5.22
N VAL A 630 2.81 -13.57 -4.98
CA VAL A 630 4.12 -13.12 -4.48
C VAL A 630 4.40 -13.71 -3.09
N MET A 631 3.43 -13.66 -2.18
CA MET A 631 3.54 -14.20 -0.84
C MET A 631 3.78 -15.72 -0.85
N CYS A 632 3.15 -16.48 -1.75
CA CYS A 632 3.40 -17.92 -1.89
C CYS A 632 4.86 -18.19 -2.29
N GLY A 633 5.38 -17.43 -3.26
CA GLY A 633 6.78 -17.53 -3.67
C GLY A 633 7.75 -17.17 -2.54
N GLN A 634 7.49 -16.10 -1.78
CA GLN A 634 8.30 -15.73 -0.62
C GLN A 634 8.27 -16.81 0.47
N THR A 635 7.08 -17.35 0.77
CA THR A 635 6.91 -18.42 1.76
C THR A 635 7.68 -19.67 1.36
N ALA A 636 7.61 -20.06 0.08
CA ALA A 636 8.37 -21.19 -0.44
C ALA A 636 9.88 -20.97 -0.29
N LEU A 637 10.40 -19.78 -0.62
CA LEU A 637 11.82 -19.46 -0.46
C LEU A 637 12.27 -19.54 1.01
N VAL A 638 11.47 -19.00 1.94
CA VAL A 638 11.77 -19.08 3.39
C VAL A 638 11.84 -20.54 3.84
N LEU A 639 10.86 -21.37 3.48
CA LEU A 639 10.84 -22.78 3.87
C LEU A 639 11.98 -23.59 3.23
N ILE A 640 12.29 -23.34 1.96
CA ILE A 640 13.42 -23.99 1.26
C ILE A 640 14.74 -23.67 1.96
N PHE A 641 15.01 -22.40 2.26
CA PHE A 641 16.27 -22.04 2.91
C PHE A 641 16.35 -22.58 4.34
N MET A 642 15.27 -22.49 5.12
CA MET A 642 15.28 -22.99 6.49
C MET A 642 15.47 -24.52 6.56
N ILE A 643 14.72 -25.28 5.77
CA ILE A 643 14.70 -26.75 5.88
C ILE A 643 15.79 -27.40 5.02
N LEU A 644 15.97 -26.98 3.77
CA LEU A 644 16.88 -27.65 2.84
C LEU A 644 18.31 -27.09 2.87
N VAL A 645 18.49 -25.79 3.12
CA VAL A 645 19.82 -25.15 3.09
C VAL A 645 20.47 -25.16 4.48
N PHE A 646 19.72 -24.77 5.51
CA PHE A 646 20.22 -24.71 6.90
C PHE A 646 19.90 -25.96 7.72
N GLY A 647 19.14 -26.92 7.18
CA GLY A 647 18.94 -28.22 7.80
C GLY A 647 18.09 -28.21 9.07
N VAL A 648 17.20 -27.22 9.26
CA VAL A 648 16.27 -27.19 10.40
C VAL A 648 15.42 -28.45 10.41
N GLU A 649 15.31 -29.11 11.57
CA GLU A 649 14.57 -30.36 11.69
C GLU A 649 13.09 -30.21 11.27
N CYS A 650 12.62 -31.09 10.40
CA CYS A 650 11.22 -31.18 10.00
C CYS A 650 10.75 -32.63 10.09
N LYS A 651 10.27 -33.03 11.28
CA LYS A 651 9.77 -34.40 11.54
C LYS A 651 8.31 -34.61 11.12
N GLY A 652 7.56 -33.53 10.92
CA GLY A 652 6.14 -33.57 10.55
C GLY A 652 5.91 -33.63 9.04
N GLU A 653 4.65 -33.83 8.66
CA GLU A 653 4.24 -33.76 7.25
C GLU A 653 4.39 -32.34 6.71
N ILE A 654 5.21 -32.18 5.67
CA ILE A 654 5.53 -30.88 5.06
C ILE A 654 4.28 -30.16 4.52
N GLY A 655 3.24 -30.89 4.11
CA GLY A 655 1.99 -30.32 3.60
C GLY A 655 1.28 -29.44 4.64
N TRP A 656 1.23 -29.87 5.90
CA TRP A 656 0.63 -29.07 6.97
C TRP A 656 1.49 -27.84 7.29
N VAL A 657 2.82 -28.00 7.34
CA VAL A 657 3.77 -26.89 7.53
C VAL A 657 3.58 -25.80 6.47
N ILE A 658 3.51 -26.18 5.19
CA ILE A 658 3.27 -25.26 4.08
C ILE A 658 1.91 -24.57 4.23
N THR A 659 0.86 -25.35 4.52
CA THR A 659 -0.51 -24.83 4.63
C THR A 659 -0.63 -23.81 5.77
N LEU A 660 -0.05 -24.08 6.95
CA LEU A 660 -0.06 -23.14 8.06
C LEU A 660 0.73 -21.87 7.73
N SER A 661 1.88 -22.01 7.07
CA SER A 661 2.73 -20.87 6.67
C SER A 661 2.00 -19.96 5.67
N ILE A 662 1.33 -20.54 4.66
CA ILE A 662 0.50 -19.80 3.70
C ILE A 662 -0.67 -19.12 4.41
N LEU A 663 -1.34 -19.82 5.33
CA LEU A 663 -2.45 -19.26 6.10
C LEU A 663 -1.99 -18.08 6.97
N GLN A 664 -0.78 -18.16 7.53
CA GLN A 664 -0.20 -17.06 8.29
C GLN A 664 0.14 -15.86 7.38
N GLY A 665 0.63 -16.10 6.17
CA GLY A 665 0.80 -15.07 5.15
C GLY A 665 -0.53 -14.39 4.79
N LEU A 666 -1.60 -15.16 4.59
CA LEU A 666 -2.96 -14.66 4.39
C LEU A 666 -3.44 -13.81 5.58
N CYS A 667 -3.15 -14.23 6.80
CA CYS A 667 -3.43 -13.45 8.01
C CYS A 667 -2.68 -12.11 8.01
N GLY A 668 -1.42 -12.10 7.59
CA GLY A 668 -0.61 -10.89 7.41
C GLY A 668 -1.17 -9.96 6.34
N MET A 669 -1.62 -10.49 5.20
CA MET A 669 -2.29 -9.69 4.16
C MET A 669 -3.56 -9.02 4.69
N CYS A 670 -4.38 -9.75 5.47
CA CYS A 670 -5.58 -9.20 6.08
C CYS A 670 -5.25 -8.09 7.09
N PHE A 671 -4.19 -8.26 7.88
CA PHE A 671 -3.71 -7.19 8.76
C PHE A 671 -3.24 -5.97 7.97
N GLY A 672 -2.53 -6.14 6.84
CA GLY A 672 -2.17 -5.04 5.94
C GLY A 672 -3.39 -4.31 5.33
N PHE A 673 -4.52 -5.00 5.12
CA PHE A 673 -5.79 -4.35 4.77
C PHE A 673 -6.37 -3.49 5.89
N VAL A 674 -6.16 -3.86 7.16
CA VAL A 674 -6.50 -2.99 8.29
C VAL A 674 -5.62 -1.74 8.30
N ILE A 675 -4.30 -1.92 8.12
CA ILE A 675 -3.35 -0.79 8.09
C ILE A 675 -3.69 0.19 6.95
N SER A 676 -3.94 -0.30 5.73
CA SER A 676 -4.30 0.55 4.57
C SER A 676 -5.69 1.19 4.64
N ALA A 677 -6.58 0.65 5.48
CA ALA A 677 -7.87 1.28 5.76
C ALA A 677 -7.73 2.46 6.74
N ILE A 678 -6.85 2.32 7.73
CA ILE A 678 -6.59 3.33 8.76
C ILE A 678 -5.68 4.45 8.22
N CYS A 679 -4.59 4.08 7.55
CA CYS A 679 -3.57 5.02 7.08
C CYS A 679 -3.93 5.65 5.74
N GLU A 680 -3.63 6.94 5.60
CA GLU A 680 -3.79 7.69 4.34
C GLU A 680 -2.48 7.82 3.58
N LEU A 681 -1.38 7.93 4.32
CA LEU A 681 -0.03 8.08 3.79
C LEU A 681 0.77 6.80 3.98
N GLU A 682 1.63 6.50 3.02
CA GLU A 682 2.49 5.31 3.04
C GLU A 682 3.44 5.29 4.25
N ARG A 683 4.07 6.42 4.58
CA ARG A 683 4.99 6.54 5.72
C ARG A 683 4.33 6.09 7.03
N ASN A 684 3.07 6.46 7.25
CA ASN A 684 2.34 6.12 8.47
C ASN A 684 2.02 4.62 8.51
N ALA A 685 1.71 4.01 7.36
CA ALA A 685 1.49 2.57 7.28
C ALA A 685 2.76 1.77 7.59
N ILE A 686 3.91 2.19 7.05
CA ILE A 686 5.22 1.58 7.32
C ILE A 686 5.55 1.66 8.82
N GLN A 687 5.38 2.83 9.43
CA GLN A 687 5.62 3.02 10.87
C GLN A 687 4.71 2.15 11.73
N LEU A 688 3.44 2.01 11.37
CA LEU A 688 2.50 1.15 12.10
C LEU A 688 2.86 -0.34 11.95
N ALA A 689 3.24 -0.77 10.75
CA ALA A 689 3.71 -2.13 10.51
C ALA A 689 4.97 -2.45 11.34
N LEU A 690 5.98 -1.57 11.30
CA LEU A 690 7.20 -1.71 12.12
C LEU A 690 6.92 -1.65 13.63
N GLY A 691 6.00 -0.76 14.06
CA GLY A 691 5.58 -0.65 15.46
C GLY A 691 4.87 -1.90 15.96
N SER A 692 4.18 -2.62 15.08
CA SER A 692 3.55 -3.91 15.41
C SER A 692 4.51 -5.11 15.35
N PHE A 693 5.62 -5.00 14.62
CA PHE A 693 6.59 -6.08 14.42
C PHE A 693 7.24 -6.56 15.71
N TYR A 694 7.96 -5.67 16.41
CA TYR A 694 8.74 -6.05 17.58
C TYR A 694 7.91 -6.59 18.75
N PRO A 695 6.78 -5.95 19.15
CA PRO A 695 5.94 -6.49 20.21
C PRO A 695 5.40 -7.88 19.86
N THR A 696 5.00 -8.09 18.60
CA THR A 696 4.49 -9.39 18.15
C THR A 696 5.59 -10.44 18.19
N LEU A 697 6.81 -10.13 17.74
CA LEU A 697 7.96 -11.04 17.78
C LEU A 697 8.31 -11.46 19.23
N LEU A 698 8.38 -10.49 20.15
CA LEU A 698 8.78 -10.74 21.54
C LEU A 698 7.72 -11.49 22.34
N LEU A 699 6.44 -11.16 22.13
CA LEU A 699 5.34 -11.71 22.91
C LEU A 699 4.82 -13.05 22.37
N SER A 700 5.06 -13.39 21.10
CA SER A 700 4.49 -14.62 20.50
C SER A 700 5.25 -15.92 20.78
N GLY A 701 6.21 -15.89 21.70
CA GLY A 701 6.94 -17.07 22.10
C GLY A 701 7.95 -17.57 21.05
N VAL A 702 8.42 -16.67 20.17
CA VAL A 702 9.39 -16.98 19.10
C VAL A 702 10.79 -17.14 19.68
N ILE A 703 11.25 -16.12 20.42
CA ILE A 703 12.61 -16.04 20.97
C ILE A 703 12.69 -16.72 22.34
N TRP A 704 11.67 -16.54 23.18
CA TRP A 704 11.63 -17.06 24.55
C TRP A 704 10.32 -17.79 24.80
N PRO A 705 10.31 -18.92 25.55
CA PRO A 705 9.07 -19.62 25.89
C PRO A 705 8.07 -18.71 26.62
N VAL A 706 6.78 -18.86 26.28
CA VAL A 706 5.67 -18.09 26.90
C VAL A 706 5.48 -18.43 28.39
N GLU A 707 6.00 -19.59 28.80
CA GLU A 707 6.09 -20.04 30.18
C GLU A 707 6.99 -19.13 31.03
N GLY A 708 7.96 -18.46 30.41
CA GLY A 708 8.82 -17.48 31.09
C GLY A 708 8.14 -16.13 31.36
N MET A 709 6.94 -15.88 30.80
CA MET A 709 6.25 -14.62 30.95
C MET A 709 5.38 -14.58 32.22
N PRO A 710 5.19 -13.39 32.83
CA PRO A 710 4.21 -13.22 33.92
C PRO A 710 2.80 -13.53 33.43
N THR A 711 1.92 -13.98 34.34
CA THR A 711 0.58 -14.50 34.03
C THR A 711 -0.27 -13.54 33.20
N PHE A 712 -0.26 -12.25 33.52
CA PHE A 712 -0.97 -11.21 32.75
C PHE A 712 -0.50 -11.15 31.28
N LEU A 713 0.81 -11.13 31.07
CA LEU A 713 1.40 -11.03 29.73
C LEU A 713 1.20 -12.31 28.92
N ARG A 714 1.15 -13.46 29.59
CA ARG A 714 0.84 -14.75 28.96
C ARG A 714 -0.55 -14.76 28.33
N TYR A 715 -1.57 -14.19 28.99
CA TYR A 715 -2.92 -14.08 28.40
C TYR A 715 -2.94 -13.14 27.19
N ILE A 716 -2.22 -12.01 27.24
CA ILE A 716 -2.07 -11.11 26.09
C ILE A 716 -1.39 -11.83 24.93
N SER A 717 -0.29 -12.53 25.21
CA SER A 717 0.46 -13.32 24.24
C SER A 717 -0.43 -14.33 23.52
N GLN A 718 -1.24 -15.10 24.26
CA GLN A 718 -2.17 -16.07 23.66
C GLN A 718 -3.22 -15.43 22.75
N GLY A 719 -3.57 -14.16 22.99
CA GLY A 719 -4.43 -13.40 22.11
C GLY A 719 -3.78 -12.96 20.80
N LEU A 720 -2.45 -12.97 20.66
CA LEU A 720 -1.79 -12.47 19.45
C LEU A 720 -1.93 -13.43 18.25
N PRO A 721 -1.97 -12.91 17.01
CA PRO A 721 -2.20 -13.72 15.81
C PRO A 721 -1.08 -14.70 15.47
N LEU A 722 0.13 -14.54 16.03
CA LEU A 722 1.27 -15.41 15.76
C LEU A 722 1.49 -16.49 16.82
N THR A 723 1.04 -16.30 18.06
CA THR A 723 1.46 -17.15 19.19
C THR A 723 1.05 -18.60 19.02
N MET A 724 -0.23 -18.86 18.80
CA MET A 724 -0.74 -20.22 18.62
C MET A 724 -0.18 -20.86 17.35
N ALA A 725 -0.03 -20.09 16.27
CA ALA A 725 0.57 -20.57 15.03
C ALA A 725 2.04 -20.99 15.22
N THR A 726 2.83 -20.20 15.97
CA THR A 726 4.22 -20.53 16.32
C THR A 726 4.30 -21.81 17.14
N THR A 727 3.44 -21.98 18.14
CA THR A 727 3.42 -23.21 18.95
C THR A 727 3.01 -24.45 18.15
N ALA A 728 2.07 -24.30 17.22
CA ALA A 728 1.64 -25.35 16.30
C ALA A 728 2.79 -25.74 15.35
N LEU A 729 3.42 -24.76 14.69
CA LEU A 729 4.51 -25.01 13.76
C LEU A 729 5.72 -25.62 14.47
N ARG A 730 6.07 -25.16 15.67
CA ARG A 730 7.13 -25.76 16.49
C ARG A 730 6.84 -27.22 16.81
N SER A 731 5.60 -27.55 17.18
CA SER A 731 5.19 -28.92 17.47
C SER A 731 5.25 -29.82 16.23
N MET A 732 4.91 -29.29 15.05
CA MET A 732 5.04 -30.03 13.79
C MET A 732 6.51 -30.29 13.42
N LEU A 733 7.37 -29.27 13.51
CA LEU A 733 8.77 -29.38 13.10
C LEU A 733 9.59 -30.28 14.05
N THR A 734 9.49 -30.05 15.36
CA THR A 734 10.32 -30.75 16.37
C THR A 734 9.74 -32.08 16.86
N ARG A 735 8.41 -32.20 16.95
CA ARG A 735 7.73 -33.41 17.48
C ARG A 735 7.07 -34.28 16.43
N GLY A 736 6.92 -33.79 15.19
CA GLY A 736 6.23 -34.51 14.12
C GLY A 736 4.72 -34.65 14.32
N TRP A 737 4.11 -33.79 15.12
CA TRP A 737 2.66 -33.88 15.39
C TRP A 737 1.83 -33.53 14.16
N SER A 738 0.76 -34.30 13.91
CA SER A 738 -0.20 -34.02 12.84
C SER A 738 -1.33 -33.09 13.31
N ILE A 739 -2.19 -32.65 12.38
CA ILE A 739 -3.33 -31.77 12.66
C ILE A 739 -4.33 -32.34 13.68
N THR A 740 -4.28 -33.64 13.97
CA THR A 740 -5.15 -34.28 14.98
C THR A 740 -4.89 -33.80 16.40
N GLN A 741 -3.70 -33.25 16.67
CA GLN A 741 -3.29 -32.84 18.00
C GLN A 741 -3.83 -31.45 18.37
N PRO A 742 -4.31 -31.25 19.62
CA PRO A 742 -4.83 -29.97 20.10
C PRO A 742 -3.96 -28.77 19.83
N ASN A 743 -2.67 -28.88 20.10
CA ASN A 743 -1.75 -27.77 19.90
C ASN A 743 -1.60 -27.39 18.42
N VAL A 744 -1.77 -28.35 17.50
CA VAL A 744 -1.63 -28.10 16.06
C VAL A 744 -2.90 -27.47 15.52
N TYR A 745 -4.08 -28.09 15.69
CA TYR A 745 -5.32 -27.52 15.14
C TYR A 745 -5.70 -26.19 15.80
N ASN A 746 -5.36 -25.95 17.07
CA ASN A 746 -5.58 -24.64 17.72
C ASN A 746 -4.81 -23.51 17.01
N GLY A 747 -3.63 -23.81 16.46
CA GLY A 747 -2.88 -22.86 15.63
C GLY A 747 -3.66 -22.45 14.38
N TYR A 748 -4.18 -23.43 13.62
CA TYR A 748 -5.00 -23.16 12.43
C TYR A 748 -6.27 -22.40 12.76
N ILE A 749 -7.01 -22.83 13.79
CA ILE A 749 -8.25 -22.17 14.21
C ILE A 749 -7.97 -20.71 14.61
N SER A 750 -6.93 -20.48 15.40
CA SER A 750 -6.51 -19.14 15.80
C SER A 750 -6.21 -18.25 14.58
N THR A 751 -5.45 -18.75 13.61
CA THR A 751 -5.14 -17.99 12.39
C THR A 751 -6.39 -17.68 11.56
N ILE A 752 -7.32 -18.63 11.41
CA ILE A 752 -8.60 -18.41 10.70
C ILE A 752 -9.45 -17.36 11.41
N ILE A 753 -9.54 -17.43 12.74
CA ILE A 753 -10.27 -16.42 13.54
C ILE A 753 -9.68 -15.04 13.30
N TRP A 754 -8.34 -14.90 13.34
CA TRP A 754 -7.68 -13.63 13.10
C TRP A 754 -7.85 -13.09 11.68
N ILE A 755 -7.86 -13.96 10.67
CA ILE A 755 -8.21 -13.57 9.29
C ILE A 755 -9.60 -12.95 9.25
N ILE A 756 -10.61 -13.58 9.87
CA ILE A 756 -11.98 -13.07 9.93
C ILE A 756 -12.03 -11.75 10.71
N VAL A 757 -11.35 -11.66 11.86
CA VAL A 757 -11.29 -10.44 12.67
C VAL A 757 -10.67 -9.29 11.88
N PHE A 758 -9.53 -9.48 11.21
CA PHE A 758 -8.92 -8.41 10.43
C PHE A 758 -9.78 -7.99 9.22
N LEU A 759 -10.41 -8.93 8.53
CA LEU A 759 -11.32 -8.61 7.42
C LEU A 759 -12.55 -7.82 7.91
N THR A 760 -13.13 -8.21 9.05
CA THR A 760 -14.28 -7.49 9.63
C THR A 760 -13.90 -6.08 10.09
N ILE A 761 -12.74 -5.91 10.72
CA ILE A 761 -12.21 -4.59 11.09
C ILE A 761 -11.98 -3.73 9.84
N SER A 762 -11.33 -4.28 8.81
CA SER A 762 -11.08 -3.55 7.56
C SER A 762 -12.39 -3.09 6.90
N PHE A 763 -13.38 -3.97 6.82
CA PHE A 763 -14.71 -3.63 6.28
C PHE A 763 -15.41 -2.54 7.11
N LEU A 764 -15.37 -2.64 8.43
CA LEU A 764 -15.98 -1.68 9.34
C LEU A 764 -15.34 -0.30 9.19
N VAL A 765 -14.01 -0.21 9.17
CA VAL A 765 -13.26 1.05 8.98
C VAL A 765 -13.58 1.67 7.62
N LEU A 766 -13.60 0.87 6.55
CA LEU A 766 -13.95 1.35 5.20
C LEU A 766 -15.40 1.85 5.11
N LYS A 767 -16.32 1.26 5.87
CA LYS A 767 -17.72 1.71 5.95
C LYS A 767 -17.84 3.04 6.68
N PHE A 768 -17.15 3.21 7.82
CA PHE A 768 -17.16 4.47 8.57
C PHE A 768 -16.50 5.63 7.81
N LYS A 769 -15.46 5.36 7.01
CA LYS A 769 -14.78 6.39 6.21
C LYS A 769 -15.58 6.87 4.99
N ARG A 770 -16.61 6.11 4.57
CA ARG A 770 -17.50 6.45 3.43
C ARG A 770 -18.74 7.24 3.83
N GLY A 771 -19.13 7.22 5.10
CA GLY A 771 -20.20 8.07 5.65
C GLY A 771 -19.64 9.42 6.03
#